data_AF-A0A953H306-F1
#
_entry.id   AF-A0A953H306-F1
#
_cell.length_a   1.000
_cell.length_b   1.000
_cell.length_c   1.000
_cell.angle_alpha   90.00
_cell.angle_beta   90.00
_cell.angle_gamma   90.00
#
_symmetry.space_group_name_H-M   'P 1'
#
loop_
_entity.id
_entity.type
_entity.pdbx_description
1 polymer ?
#
loop_
_entity_poly.entity_id
_entity_poly.type
_entity_poly.pdbx_seq_one_letter_code
_entity_poly.pdbx_strand_id
1 'polypeptide(L)'
;MRRAGLGILAVSVMLGCAVPAGATVREQLDELLGQVKGKRIGMITNPAGCDEKGRPDADYILSAPGTTVTAFFSPEHGLRGVMQAGRGDKDYVDPATSIPVYAVYGARKAPTDEQLKNVDVLVYDLQDVGARFYTFMWTMTYCMEAAAKNGKPFYVIDRPNPISGTMVEGAPNLKDFGLIGRLGAGAAFGVATRHGMTVGELATMWNSEWMTPKADLRVVKVRNWNRGQWWDETGRKFMAPSPNMRSLNAAALYPGTCIFEGSNLSEGRGTSFPFEMMGAPFVDGAKYAEALMDLKQPGVRFEAVEFTPVSSKHKNVKCGGVRAIVTDRDNFLPVRNGLNMLQTAYKLYPNDTRLTSTSARLMGIPDLQTRLTTETVAKLESEWQPRLKKFKAVRAKYLLYPEGKTEKRAMDRLTLPPRPAGAMMGTQFKDVITSLPRDEREDRIYEEIVRGNIPDFLRKLKPVTTSTVIGGRKHTVEFFVTPDYMAIGSDKDYFRIPMTPILAQQVADLTRCALPTRKMVDAIYTAATCKLAPSPIPPGPQMITVPVFWHHEELVRAQRTAITTQPLGALVAGDKKDVVVSPKLATFTNFARVAIYGWHRLNGVRIQPLYFGHEATYADYSHGTRLVNRRMRLDGKEVLVNEVLLDPTLAPVLSDEETTYCAAAPPRYKVPTTGDDGTSVSVTKR
;
A
#
# COMPACT_ATOMS: atom_id res chain seq x y z
N MET A 1 -50.83 34.70 -44.84
CA MET A 1 -50.09 33.47 -45.22
C MET A 1 -48.65 33.57 -44.70
N ARG A 2 -48.24 32.55 -43.93
CA ARG A 2 -46.88 32.13 -43.52
C ARG A 2 -45.89 33.18 -42.99
N ARG A 3 -45.64 33.13 -41.67
CA ARG A 3 -44.30 33.35 -41.09
C ARG A 3 -43.98 32.22 -40.11
N ALA A 4 -42.81 31.63 -40.30
CA ALA A 4 -42.26 30.49 -39.59
C ALA A 4 -41.82 30.88 -38.18
N GLY A 5 -42.17 30.04 -37.19
CA GLY A 5 -41.67 30.13 -35.82
C GLY A 5 -40.39 29.32 -35.66
N LEU A 6 -39.32 29.99 -35.23
CA LEU A 6 -38.03 29.43 -34.92
C LEU A 6 -38.09 28.81 -33.50
N GLY A 7 -38.06 27.48 -33.41
CA GLY A 7 -37.97 26.76 -32.13
C GLY A 7 -36.52 26.64 -31.70
N ILE A 8 -36.11 27.38 -30.67
CA ILE A 8 -34.80 27.23 -30.00
C ILE A 8 -34.92 26.07 -29.02
N LEU A 9 -34.28 24.95 -29.35
CA LEU A 9 -34.12 23.80 -28.44
C LEU A 9 -32.94 24.11 -27.51
N ALA A 10 -33.24 24.50 -26.27
CA ALA A 10 -32.22 24.64 -25.22
C ALA A 10 -31.74 23.25 -24.78
N VAL A 11 -30.56 22.84 -25.26
CA VAL A 11 -29.86 21.66 -24.74
C VAL A 11 -29.14 22.10 -23.46
N SER A 12 -29.70 21.77 -22.31
CA SER A 12 -29.01 21.85 -21.02
C SER A 12 -27.82 20.89 -21.03
N VAL A 13 -26.62 21.43 -21.26
CA VAL A 13 -25.36 20.73 -21.02
C VAL A 13 -25.19 20.63 -19.51
N MET A 14 -25.57 19.49 -18.92
CA MET A 14 -25.08 19.12 -17.59
C MET A 14 -23.57 18.88 -17.71
N LEU A 15 -22.76 19.85 -17.30
CA LEU A 15 -21.37 19.59 -16.91
C LEU A 15 -21.41 18.69 -15.67
N GLY A 16 -21.41 17.38 -15.90
CA GLY A 16 -21.10 16.39 -14.88
C GLY A 16 -19.62 16.48 -14.53
N CYS A 17 -19.25 17.34 -13.58
CA CYS A 17 -18.00 17.16 -12.84
C CYS A 17 -18.12 15.87 -12.03
N ALA A 18 -17.68 14.76 -12.60
CA ALA A 18 -17.51 13.52 -11.86
C ALA A 18 -16.37 13.69 -10.85
N VAL A 19 -16.72 14.18 -9.66
CA VAL A 19 -15.90 13.97 -8.45
C VAL A 19 -15.88 12.46 -8.22
N PRO A 20 -14.72 11.82 -8.00
CA PRO A 20 -14.70 10.39 -7.67
C PRO A 20 -15.62 10.15 -6.46
N ALA A 21 -16.46 9.13 -6.51
CA ALA A 21 -17.35 8.72 -5.43
C ALA A 21 -16.53 8.24 -4.21
N GLY A 22 -15.98 9.20 -3.45
CA GLY A 22 -15.23 8.94 -2.22
C GLY A 22 -16.12 8.43 -1.09
N ALA A 23 -15.51 8.09 0.04
CA ALA A 23 -16.24 7.79 1.26
C ALA A 23 -16.88 9.06 1.82
N THR A 24 -18.18 9.25 1.56
CA THR A 24 -18.99 10.40 1.94
C THR A 24 -19.36 10.34 3.43
N VAL A 25 -18.59 11.02 4.28
CA VAL A 25 -18.88 11.10 5.72
C VAL A 25 -20.22 11.80 5.94
N ARG A 26 -20.56 12.76 5.10
CA ARG A 26 -21.81 13.51 5.20
C ARG A 26 -23.07 12.62 5.21
N GLU A 27 -23.12 11.63 4.34
CA GLU A 27 -24.25 10.69 4.27
C GLU A 27 -24.35 9.82 5.53
N GLN A 28 -23.21 9.48 6.16
CA GLN A 28 -23.19 8.80 7.45
C GLN A 28 -23.75 9.69 8.55
N LEU A 29 -23.38 10.98 8.56
CA LEU A 29 -23.89 11.94 9.54
C LEU A 29 -25.40 12.14 9.36
N ASP A 30 -25.90 12.27 8.13
CA ASP A 30 -27.34 12.42 7.86
C ASP A 30 -28.12 11.15 8.27
N GLU A 31 -27.57 9.95 8.02
CA GLU A 31 -28.13 8.69 8.52
C GLU A 31 -28.21 8.68 10.06
N LEU A 32 -27.12 9.05 10.74
CA LEU A 32 -27.08 9.13 12.21
C LEU A 32 -28.15 10.08 12.73
N LEU A 33 -28.20 11.31 12.18
CA LEU A 33 -29.13 12.36 12.59
C LEU A 33 -30.59 11.92 12.46
N GLY A 34 -30.92 11.16 11.43
CA GLY A 34 -32.24 10.55 11.27
C GLY A 34 -32.59 9.56 12.39
N GLN A 35 -31.60 8.83 12.92
CA GLN A 35 -31.78 7.81 13.96
C GLN A 35 -31.80 8.38 15.39
N VAL A 36 -31.18 9.55 15.62
CA VAL A 36 -31.05 10.17 16.95
C VAL A 36 -31.87 11.45 17.13
N LYS A 37 -32.79 11.74 16.22
CA LYS A 37 -33.66 12.93 16.28
C LYS A 37 -34.38 13.03 17.63
N GLY A 38 -34.27 14.20 18.27
CA GLY A 38 -34.88 14.49 19.58
C GLY A 38 -34.19 13.80 20.77
N LYS A 39 -33.03 13.17 20.59
CA LYS A 39 -32.23 12.56 21.66
C LYS A 39 -31.11 13.50 22.13
N ARG A 40 -30.77 13.41 23.41
CA ARG A 40 -29.57 14.04 23.99
C ARG A 40 -28.35 13.19 23.69
N ILE A 41 -27.39 13.76 22.97
CA ILE A 41 -26.22 13.08 22.44
C ILE A 41 -25.01 13.35 23.35
N GLY A 42 -24.34 12.28 23.78
CA GLY A 42 -22.99 12.33 24.33
C GLY A 42 -21.98 11.95 23.26
N MET A 43 -21.07 12.86 22.90
CA MET A 43 -20.14 12.64 21.78
C MET A 43 -18.73 12.28 22.26
N ILE A 44 -18.19 11.19 21.75
CA ILE A 44 -16.79 10.78 21.94
C ILE A 44 -16.04 11.09 20.64
N THR A 45 -15.32 12.22 20.60
CA THR A 45 -14.74 12.73 19.35
C THR A 45 -13.47 13.57 19.59
N ASN A 46 -12.79 13.91 18.50
CA ASN A 46 -11.60 14.77 18.41
C ASN A 46 -11.54 15.41 17.01
N PRO A 47 -10.52 16.23 16.67
CA PRO A 47 -10.47 16.91 15.38
C PRO A 47 -10.34 16.02 14.14
N ALA A 48 -9.92 14.76 14.28
CA ALA A 48 -9.89 13.80 13.17
C ALA A 48 -11.26 13.15 12.94
N GLY A 49 -12.22 13.41 13.84
CA GLY A 49 -13.66 13.28 13.63
C GLY A 49 -14.17 14.34 12.64
N CYS A 50 -13.78 14.22 11.37
CA CYS A 50 -14.11 15.21 10.34
C CYS A 50 -14.54 14.58 9.01
N ASP A 51 -15.22 15.39 8.21
CA ASP A 51 -15.65 15.05 6.86
C ASP A 51 -14.51 15.06 5.83
N GLU A 52 -14.83 14.77 4.57
CA GLU A 52 -13.88 14.76 3.46
C GLU A 52 -13.21 16.12 3.17
N LYS A 53 -13.79 17.22 3.65
CA LYS A 53 -13.26 18.59 3.54
C LYS A 53 -12.47 19.00 4.79
N GLY A 54 -12.37 18.14 5.80
CA GLY A 54 -11.70 18.43 7.06
C GLY A 54 -12.54 19.28 8.01
N ARG A 55 -13.85 19.40 7.79
CA ARG A 55 -14.76 20.10 8.71
C ARG A 55 -15.11 19.18 9.88
N PRO A 56 -15.07 19.65 11.14
CA PRO A 56 -15.39 18.80 12.29
C PRO A 56 -16.84 18.29 12.24
N ASP A 57 -17.03 17.00 12.46
CA ASP A 57 -18.35 16.36 12.43
C ASP A 57 -19.19 16.75 13.64
N ALA A 58 -18.53 17.04 14.76
CA ALA A 58 -19.15 17.63 15.95
C ALA A 58 -19.85 18.95 15.64
N ASP A 59 -19.23 19.84 14.87
CA ASP A 59 -19.82 21.13 14.51
C ASP A 59 -21.06 20.92 13.62
N TYR A 60 -20.99 19.94 12.71
CA TYR A 60 -22.15 19.60 11.90
C TYR A 60 -23.31 19.08 12.75
N ILE A 61 -23.07 18.14 13.66
CA ILE A 61 -24.09 17.56 14.54
C ILE A 61 -24.68 18.63 15.47
N LEU A 62 -23.86 19.54 15.99
CA LEU A 62 -24.30 20.69 16.80
C LEU A 62 -25.23 21.64 16.03
N SER A 63 -24.96 21.86 14.74
CA SER A 63 -25.74 22.75 13.89
C SER A 63 -27.06 22.14 13.37
N ALA A 64 -27.24 20.83 13.52
CA ALA A 64 -28.37 20.12 12.92
C ALA A 64 -29.69 20.41 13.66
N PRO A 65 -30.80 20.68 12.94
CA PRO A 65 -32.10 20.88 13.59
C PRO A 65 -32.57 19.62 14.34
N GLY A 66 -33.04 19.80 15.57
CA GLY A 66 -33.61 18.72 16.37
C GLY A 66 -32.60 17.76 17.01
N THR A 67 -31.32 18.16 17.09
CA THR A 67 -30.30 17.51 17.90
C THR A 67 -29.96 18.31 19.14
N THR A 68 -29.42 17.63 20.15
CA THR A 68 -28.94 18.28 21.37
C THR A 68 -27.71 17.53 21.87
N VAL A 69 -26.52 18.10 21.68
CA VAL A 69 -25.30 17.54 22.29
C VAL A 69 -25.21 18.05 23.72
N THR A 70 -25.19 17.14 24.71
CA THR A 70 -25.22 17.49 26.13
C THR A 70 -23.89 17.26 26.84
N ALA A 71 -22.99 16.47 26.25
CA ALA A 71 -21.66 16.22 26.79
C ALA A 71 -20.69 15.81 25.70
N PHE A 72 -19.43 16.20 25.86
CA PHE A 72 -18.29 15.61 25.15
C PHE A 72 -17.52 14.67 26.08
N PHE A 73 -17.00 13.59 25.52
CA PHE A 73 -16.13 12.63 26.19
C PHE A 73 -14.81 12.58 25.45
N SER A 74 -13.78 13.23 25.98
CA SER A 74 -12.52 13.37 25.27
C SER A 74 -11.57 12.19 25.53
N PRO A 75 -11.00 11.56 24.49
CA PRO A 75 -10.02 10.49 24.63
C PRO A 75 -8.64 11.06 24.99
N GLU A 76 -7.59 10.25 24.86
CA GLU A 76 -6.21 10.72 24.86
C GLU A 76 -6.04 11.91 23.89
N HIS A 77 -5.22 12.90 24.26
CA HIS A 77 -5.00 14.16 23.53
C HIS A 77 -6.12 15.21 23.63
N GLY A 78 -7.26 14.89 24.24
CA GLY A 78 -8.37 15.80 24.50
C GLY A 78 -9.25 16.12 23.28
N LEU A 79 -10.34 16.88 23.50
CA LEU A 79 -11.35 17.19 22.46
C LEU A 79 -10.77 17.96 21.25
N ARG A 80 -9.75 18.80 21.48
CA ARG A 80 -9.07 19.56 20.43
C ARG A 80 -7.81 18.86 19.89
N GLY A 81 -7.46 17.68 20.39
CA GLY A 81 -6.35 16.86 19.87
C GLY A 81 -4.94 17.46 20.02
N VAL A 82 -4.76 18.52 20.82
CA VAL A 82 -3.49 19.26 20.95
C VAL A 82 -2.63 18.80 22.13
N MET A 83 -3.16 18.00 23.06
CA MET A 83 -2.42 17.58 24.25
C MET A 83 -1.42 16.46 23.90
N GLN A 84 -0.22 16.49 24.50
CA GLN A 84 0.80 15.47 24.28
C GLN A 84 0.35 14.07 24.76
N ALA A 85 1.05 13.02 24.31
CA ALA A 85 0.76 11.64 24.73
C ALA A 85 0.81 11.49 26.26
N GLY A 86 -0.10 10.70 26.82
CA GLY A 86 -0.26 10.55 28.27
C GLY A 86 -0.92 11.74 28.99
N ARG A 87 -1.51 12.71 28.28
CA ARG A 87 -2.20 13.89 28.86
C ARG A 87 -3.67 13.96 28.41
N GLY A 88 -4.46 14.82 29.07
CA GLY A 88 -5.87 15.07 28.74
C GLY A 88 -6.85 14.44 29.74
N ASP A 89 -6.51 14.44 31.02
CA ASP A 89 -7.15 13.70 32.11
C ASP A 89 -8.11 14.53 32.98
N LYS A 90 -8.43 15.76 32.57
CA LYS A 90 -9.24 16.70 33.36
C LYS A 90 -10.53 17.12 32.66
N ASP A 91 -11.57 17.31 33.47
CA ASP A 91 -12.87 17.82 33.05
C ASP A 91 -12.84 19.34 32.93
N TYR A 92 -13.62 19.86 32.00
CA TYR A 92 -13.79 21.29 31.78
C TYR A 92 -15.11 21.59 31.06
N VAL A 93 -15.48 22.85 30.96
CA VAL A 93 -16.58 23.30 30.10
C VAL A 93 -15.97 23.86 28.83
N ASP A 94 -16.40 23.38 27.67
CA ASP A 94 -15.88 23.86 26.40
C ASP A 94 -16.29 25.34 26.20
N PRO A 95 -15.33 26.27 26.06
CA PRO A 95 -15.65 27.70 25.99
C PRO A 95 -16.41 28.08 24.72
N ALA A 96 -16.30 27.30 23.64
CA ALA A 96 -16.99 27.60 22.38
C ALA A 96 -18.47 27.21 22.40
N THR A 97 -18.81 26.10 23.06
CA THR A 97 -20.16 25.52 23.06
C THR A 97 -20.88 25.60 24.41
N SER A 98 -20.16 25.92 25.50
CA SER A 98 -20.63 25.81 26.89
C SER A 98 -21.06 24.40 27.30
N ILE A 99 -20.68 23.37 26.53
CA ILE A 99 -20.98 21.96 26.80
C ILE A 99 -19.90 21.37 27.71
N PRO A 100 -20.25 20.58 28.73
CA PRO A 100 -19.27 19.89 29.57
C PRO A 100 -18.44 18.88 28.75
N VAL A 101 -17.14 18.87 29.01
CA VAL A 101 -16.17 17.92 28.45
C VAL A 101 -15.62 17.06 29.57
N TYR A 102 -15.85 15.76 29.48
CA TYR A 102 -15.38 14.77 30.43
C TYR A 102 -14.20 13.99 29.86
N ALA A 103 -13.07 13.99 30.56
CA ALA A 103 -11.94 13.17 30.18
C ALA A 103 -12.25 11.68 30.42
N VAL A 104 -12.06 10.85 29.39
CA VAL A 104 -12.19 9.39 29.45
C VAL A 104 -10.85 8.71 29.17
N TYR A 105 -9.79 9.31 29.68
CA TYR A 105 -8.42 8.84 29.61
C TYR A 105 -7.71 8.91 30.99
N GLY A 106 -6.70 8.06 31.19
CA GLY A 106 -5.94 8.01 32.44
C GLY A 106 -6.70 7.32 33.57
N ALA A 107 -6.92 8.02 34.69
CA ALA A 107 -7.57 7.47 35.87
C ALA A 107 -9.02 7.05 35.61
N ARG A 108 -9.74 7.79 34.77
CA ARG A 108 -11.11 7.47 34.36
C ARG A 108 -11.11 7.13 32.87
N LYS A 109 -11.40 5.88 32.55
CA LYS A 109 -11.37 5.34 31.17
C LYS A 109 -12.74 5.31 30.48
N ALA A 110 -13.80 5.60 31.22
CA ALA A 110 -15.18 5.57 30.76
C ALA A 110 -16.00 6.68 31.46
N PRO A 111 -17.13 7.11 30.87
CA PRO A 111 -18.10 7.98 31.54
C PRO A 111 -18.59 7.37 32.86
N THR A 112 -18.83 8.20 33.88
CA THR A 112 -19.52 7.76 35.10
C THR A 112 -21.03 7.70 34.90
N ASP A 113 -21.73 6.95 35.75
CA ASP A 113 -23.20 6.88 35.73
C ASP A 113 -23.83 8.29 35.86
N GLU A 114 -23.23 9.16 36.67
CA GLU A 114 -23.66 10.56 36.83
C GLU A 114 -23.56 11.35 35.51
N GLN A 115 -22.43 11.20 34.81
CA GLN A 115 -22.18 11.90 33.55
C GLN A 115 -23.11 11.43 32.42
N LEU A 116 -23.71 10.25 32.55
CA LEU A 116 -24.65 9.69 31.58
C LEU A 116 -26.12 9.99 31.89
N LYS A 117 -26.46 10.60 33.03
CA LYS A 117 -27.85 10.95 33.37
C LYS A 117 -28.52 11.85 32.32
N ASN A 118 -27.75 12.78 31.77
CA ASN A 118 -28.23 13.74 30.76
C ASN A 118 -27.92 13.34 29.32
N VAL A 119 -27.58 12.07 29.10
CA VAL A 119 -27.29 11.49 27.78
C VAL A 119 -28.31 10.39 27.50
N ASP A 120 -28.95 10.45 26.33
CA ASP A 120 -29.85 9.41 25.86
C ASP A 120 -29.13 8.41 24.94
N VAL A 121 -28.17 8.90 24.13
CA VAL A 121 -27.36 8.08 23.22
C VAL A 121 -25.90 8.52 23.26
N LEU A 122 -24.98 7.55 23.17
CA LEU A 122 -23.56 7.83 22.98
C LEU A 122 -23.18 7.66 21.51
N VAL A 123 -22.42 8.60 20.97
CA VAL A 123 -21.91 8.57 19.59
C VAL A 123 -20.38 8.59 19.63
N TYR A 124 -19.77 7.54 19.10
CA TYR A 124 -18.33 7.42 18.91
C TYR A 124 -17.94 7.85 17.52
N ASP A 125 -17.02 8.80 17.45
CA ASP A 125 -16.51 9.36 16.21
C ASP A 125 -15.03 9.76 16.29
N LEU A 126 -14.15 8.77 16.19
CA LEU A 126 -12.70 8.95 16.23
C LEU A 126 -12.01 8.18 15.10
N GLN A 127 -11.03 8.82 14.46
CA GLN A 127 -10.16 8.18 13.47
C GLN A 127 -9.04 7.40 14.15
N ASP A 128 -9.03 6.08 13.96
CA ASP A 128 -7.94 5.18 14.40
C ASP A 128 -6.82 5.08 13.35
N VAL A 129 -5.73 4.37 13.65
CA VAL A 129 -4.58 4.15 12.76
C VAL A 129 -4.26 2.69 12.42
N GLY A 130 -5.08 1.74 12.86
CA GLY A 130 -4.95 0.33 12.51
C GLY A 130 -3.95 -0.46 13.37
N ALA A 131 -3.58 0.09 14.53
CA ALA A 131 -2.63 -0.51 15.47
C ALA A 131 -3.28 -0.71 16.84
N ARG A 132 -3.12 -1.89 17.42
CA ARG A 132 -3.76 -2.27 18.69
C ARG A 132 -3.52 -1.29 19.82
N PHE A 133 -2.31 -0.76 19.94
CA PHE A 133 -1.94 0.13 21.04
C PHE A 133 -2.27 1.61 20.75
N TYR A 134 -2.99 1.89 19.66
CA TYR A 134 -3.64 3.19 19.50
C TYR A 134 -4.91 3.22 20.36
N THR A 135 -4.95 4.12 21.33
CA THR A 135 -5.81 3.96 22.51
C THR A 135 -7.30 4.15 22.24
N PHE A 136 -7.68 4.80 21.12
CA PHE A 136 -9.05 5.17 20.80
C PHE A 136 -10.01 3.99 20.71
N MET A 137 -9.60 2.89 20.05
CA MET A 137 -10.42 1.68 19.98
C MET A 137 -10.74 1.08 21.36
N TRP A 138 -9.89 1.31 22.37
CA TRP A 138 -10.12 0.82 23.73
C TRP A 138 -10.94 1.80 24.57
N THR A 139 -10.78 3.11 24.35
CA THR A 139 -11.74 4.10 24.86
C THR A 139 -13.16 3.77 24.38
N MET A 140 -13.32 3.39 23.10
CA MET A 140 -14.59 2.93 22.56
C MET A 140 -15.19 1.78 23.39
N THR A 141 -14.41 0.74 23.68
CA THR A 141 -14.94 -0.44 24.40
C THR A 141 -15.29 -0.13 25.86
N TYR A 142 -14.53 0.73 26.54
CA TYR A 142 -14.92 1.20 27.88
C TYR A 142 -16.21 2.03 27.85
N CYS A 143 -16.37 2.93 26.87
CA CYS A 143 -17.60 3.70 26.72
C CYS A 143 -18.80 2.81 26.35
N MET A 144 -18.60 1.77 25.54
CA MET A 144 -19.63 0.76 25.23
C MET A 144 -20.09 0.01 26.48
N GLU A 145 -19.16 -0.40 27.35
CA GLU A 145 -19.48 -1.04 28.63
C GLU A 145 -20.28 -0.12 29.55
N ALA A 146 -19.90 1.17 29.64
CA ALA A 146 -20.64 2.18 30.40
C ALA A 146 -22.05 2.42 29.83
N ALA A 147 -22.18 2.43 28.50
CA ALA A 147 -23.45 2.55 27.79
C ALA A 147 -24.38 1.37 28.09
N ALA A 148 -23.87 0.14 27.96
CA ALA A 148 -24.63 -1.08 28.23
C ALA A 148 -25.10 -1.15 29.68
N LYS A 149 -24.23 -0.81 30.64
CA LYS A 149 -24.58 -0.73 32.06
C LYS A 149 -25.73 0.24 32.33
N ASN A 150 -25.79 1.35 31.61
CA ASN A 150 -26.78 2.41 31.78
C ASN A 150 -27.97 2.32 30.80
N GLY A 151 -28.08 1.22 30.04
CA GLY A 151 -29.15 1.02 29.05
C GLY A 151 -29.18 2.08 27.95
N LYS A 152 -28.02 2.64 27.57
CA LYS A 152 -27.89 3.69 26.55
C LYS A 152 -27.49 3.06 25.20
N PRO A 153 -28.19 3.38 24.09
CA PRO A 153 -27.72 3.03 22.76
C PRO A 153 -26.35 3.64 22.47
N PHE A 154 -25.51 2.86 21.79
CA PHE A 154 -24.14 3.24 21.43
C PHE A 154 -23.98 3.21 19.91
N TYR A 155 -23.73 4.37 19.32
CA TYR A 155 -23.52 4.54 17.89
C TYR A 155 -22.04 4.65 17.58
N VAL A 156 -21.58 3.98 16.53
CA VAL A 156 -20.23 4.14 15.97
C VAL A 156 -20.39 4.72 14.58
N ILE A 157 -19.91 5.96 14.37
CA ILE A 157 -19.66 6.46 13.02
C ILE A 157 -18.37 5.77 12.57
N ASP A 158 -18.52 4.78 11.70
CA ASP A 158 -17.36 3.98 11.30
C ASP A 158 -16.43 4.78 10.39
N ARG A 159 -15.13 4.46 10.44
CA ARG A 159 -14.07 5.14 9.69
C ARG A 159 -13.14 4.13 9.00
N PRO A 160 -12.61 4.46 7.80
CA PRO A 160 -11.59 3.65 7.13
C PRO A 160 -10.42 3.33 8.05
N ASN A 161 -9.91 2.10 7.99
CA ASN A 161 -8.59 1.80 8.53
C ASN A 161 -7.54 2.41 7.57
N PRO A 162 -6.70 3.36 8.02
CA PRO A 162 -5.86 4.12 7.09
C PRO A 162 -4.76 3.26 6.45
N ILE A 163 -4.37 2.17 7.09
CA ILE A 163 -3.35 1.23 6.62
C ILE A 163 -3.95 -0.04 6.02
N SER A 164 -5.13 0.08 5.40
CA SER A 164 -5.96 -0.96 4.80
C SER A 164 -6.54 -1.99 5.78
N GLY A 165 -7.56 -2.73 5.34
CA GLY A 165 -8.20 -3.84 6.05
C GLY A 165 -7.70 -5.24 5.63
N THR A 166 -6.81 -5.36 4.64
CA THR A 166 -6.38 -6.67 4.11
C THR A 166 -5.34 -7.34 5.00
N MET A 167 -4.29 -6.61 5.39
CA MET A 167 -3.15 -7.18 6.10
C MET A 167 -3.40 -7.27 7.61
N VAL A 168 -2.98 -8.39 8.21
CA VAL A 168 -3.02 -8.64 9.66
C VAL A 168 -1.69 -9.19 10.10
N GLU A 169 -1.12 -8.59 11.14
CA GLU A 169 0.25 -8.86 11.55
C GLU A 169 0.44 -8.73 13.06
N GLY A 170 1.45 -9.42 13.58
CA GLY A 170 1.87 -9.39 14.98
C GLY A 170 1.01 -10.22 15.91
N ALA A 171 1.50 -10.40 17.14
CA ALA A 171 0.87 -11.28 18.11
C ALA A 171 -0.43 -10.69 18.67
N PRO A 172 -1.55 -11.45 18.67
CA PRO A 172 -2.64 -11.20 19.60
C PRO A 172 -2.15 -11.27 21.05
N ASN A 173 -2.49 -10.26 21.86
CA ASN A 173 -2.08 -10.21 23.27
C ASN A 173 -2.76 -11.31 24.10
N LEU A 174 -2.05 -11.84 25.10
CA LEU A 174 -2.55 -12.89 26.01
C LEU A 174 -2.98 -12.36 27.39
N LYS A 175 -2.71 -11.08 27.65
CA LYS A 175 -3.02 -10.42 28.91
C LYS A 175 -3.76 -9.13 28.62
N ASP A 176 -4.58 -8.71 29.58
CA ASP A 176 -5.18 -7.39 29.56
C ASP A 176 -4.12 -6.33 29.90
N PHE A 177 -3.89 -5.41 28.96
CA PHE A 177 -3.00 -4.26 29.12
C PHE A 177 -3.77 -2.93 29.14
N GLY A 178 -5.09 -2.96 29.30
CA GLY A 178 -5.93 -1.76 29.30
C GLY A 178 -5.90 -1.04 27.96
N LEU A 179 -5.66 0.27 27.97
CA LEU A 179 -5.76 1.14 26.79
C LEU A 179 -4.74 0.84 25.67
N ILE A 180 -3.79 -0.07 25.86
CA ILE A 180 -2.84 -0.49 24.80
C ILE A 180 -3.12 -1.92 24.26
N GLY A 181 -4.15 -2.58 24.80
CA GLY A 181 -4.50 -3.95 24.41
C GLY A 181 -5.37 -4.63 25.46
N ARG A 182 -6.69 -4.44 25.41
CA ARG A 182 -7.59 -5.12 26.35
C ARG A 182 -7.72 -6.60 26.03
N LEU A 183 -8.15 -7.37 27.02
CA LEU A 183 -8.58 -8.75 26.87
C LEU A 183 -10.03 -8.86 27.39
N GLY A 184 -10.93 -9.35 26.56
CA GLY A 184 -12.33 -9.55 26.92
C GLY A 184 -12.51 -10.56 28.05
N ALA A 185 -13.64 -10.48 28.77
CA ALA A 185 -13.99 -11.48 29.77
C ALA A 185 -14.07 -12.87 29.11
N GLY A 186 -13.30 -13.85 29.62
CA GLY A 186 -13.24 -15.20 29.05
C GLY A 186 -12.49 -15.33 27.71
N ALA A 187 -11.88 -14.26 27.20
CA ALA A 187 -11.14 -14.30 25.95
C ALA A 187 -9.80 -15.02 26.11
N ALA A 188 -9.53 -16.00 25.23
CA ALA A 188 -8.24 -16.70 25.20
C ALA A 188 -7.09 -15.87 24.59
N PHE A 189 -7.43 -14.84 23.80
CA PHE A 189 -6.50 -13.91 23.16
C PHE A 189 -7.23 -12.61 22.81
N GLY A 190 -6.48 -11.51 22.75
CA GLY A 190 -6.99 -10.19 22.36
C GLY A 190 -6.81 -9.91 20.86
N VAL A 191 -6.60 -8.64 20.52
CA VAL A 191 -6.52 -8.17 19.13
C VAL A 191 -5.08 -8.28 18.61
N ALA A 192 -4.87 -8.59 17.32
CA ALA A 192 -3.54 -8.58 16.69
C ALA A 192 -2.93 -7.16 16.65
N THR A 193 -1.61 -7.06 16.54
CA THR A 193 -0.91 -5.76 16.58
C THR A 193 -1.34 -4.85 15.44
N ARG A 194 -1.25 -5.32 14.19
CA ARG A 194 -1.95 -4.74 13.03
C ARG A 194 -3.19 -5.58 12.79
N HIS A 195 -4.35 -5.05 13.15
CA HIS A 195 -5.59 -5.85 13.18
C HIS A 195 -6.36 -5.87 11.87
N GLY A 196 -6.15 -4.87 11.00
CA GLY A 196 -6.78 -4.75 9.69
C GLY A 196 -8.31 -4.71 9.77
N MET A 197 -8.89 -3.97 10.71
CA MET A 197 -10.35 -3.82 10.88
C MET A 197 -10.68 -2.34 11.01
N THR A 198 -11.90 -1.94 10.65
CA THR A 198 -12.42 -0.61 11.01
C THR A 198 -12.84 -0.58 12.48
N VAL A 199 -13.13 0.61 13.01
CA VAL A 199 -13.60 0.76 14.40
C VAL A 199 -15.00 0.16 14.59
N GLY A 200 -15.88 0.23 13.59
CA GLY A 200 -17.20 -0.42 13.60
C GLY A 200 -17.14 -1.94 13.57
N GLU A 201 -16.24 -2.53 12.77
CA GLU A 201 -15.97 -3.97 12.79
C GLU A 201 -15.43 -4.41 14.16
N LEU A 202 -14.50 -3.64 14.74
CA LEU A 202 -13.94 -3.90 16.08
C LEU A 202 -15.01 -3.79 17.18
N ALA A 203 -15.87 -2.77 17.13
CA ALA A 203 -16.98 -2.61 18.08
C ALA A 203 -17.93 -3.80 18.02
N THR A 204 -18.29 -4.22 16.81
CA THR A 204 -19.22 -5.35 16.60
C THR A 204 -18.63 -6.65 17.12
N MET A 205 -17.34 -6.91 16.84
CA MET A 205 -16.62 -8.07 17.35
C MET A 205 -16.53 -8.05 18.89
N TRP A 206 -16.10 -6.93 19.48
CA TRP A 206 -15.97 -6.80 20.94
C TRP A 206 -17.30 -7.03 21.65
N ASN A 207 -18.38 -6.38 21.18
CA ASN A 207 -19.72 -6.53 21.76
C ASN A 207 -20.23 -7.98 21.66
N SER A 208 -19.89 -8.68 20.58
CA SER A 208 -20.40 -10.02 20.31
C SER A 208 -19.64 -11.11 21.04
N GLU A 209 -18.32 -11.05 21.02
CA GLU A 209 -17.43 -12.10 21.55
C GLU A 209 -17.13 -11.92 23.03
N TRP A 210 -17.09 -10.67 23.55
CA TRP A 210 -16.37 -10.35 24.78
C TRP A 210 -17.10 -9.46 25.79
N MET A 211 -18.35 -9.09 25.53
CA MET A 211 -19.10 -8.16 26.37
C MET A 211 -20.41 -8.76 26.90
N THR A 212 -20.60 -8.68 28.22
CA THR A 212 -21.83 -9.06 28.93
C THR A 212 -22.09 -8.06 30.06
N PRO A 213 -23.24 -7.36 30.10
CA PRO A 213 -24.27 -7.33 29.06
C PRO A 213 -23.76 -6.70 27.76
N LYS A 214 -24.41 -7.03 26.63
CA LYS A 214 -24.13 -6.41 25.34
C LYS A 214 -24.70 -5.00 25.28
N ALA A 215 -24.03 -4.09 24.58
CA ALA A 215 -24.57 -2.78 24.24
C ALA A 215 -25.62 -2.91 23.12
N ASP A 216 -26.64 -2.03 23.13
CA ASP A 216 -27.43 -1.71 21.94
C ASP A 216 -26.53 -0.93 20.97
N LEU A 217 -25.70 -1.68 20.24
CA LEU A 217 -24.68 -1.17 19.33
C LEU A 217 -25.28 -0.96 17.94
N ARG A 218 -25.06 0.24 17.38
CA ARG A 218 -25.42 0.59 16.00
C ARG A 218 -24.20 1.14 15.27
N VAL A 219 -23.88 0.56 14.11
CA VAL A 219 -22.72 0.98 13.31
C VAL A 219 -23.21 1.69 12.05
N VAL A 220 -22.85 2.96 11.91
CA VAL A 220 -23.09 3.74 10.69
C VAL A 220 -21.90 3.51 9.75
N LYS A 221 -22.11 2.63 8.76
CA LYS A 221 -21.04 2.10 7.90
C LYS A 221 -20.39 3.17 7.02
N VAL A 222 -19.09 3.02 6.79
CA VAL A 222 -18.35 3.78 5.78
C VAL A 222 -18.97 3.55 4.40
N ARG A 223 -19.12 4.61 3.62
CA ARG A 223 -19.56 4.53 2.21
C ARG A 223 -18.38 4.29 1.28
N ASN A 224 -18.57 3.50 0.23
CA ASN A 224 -17.61 3.29 -0.86
C ASN A 224 -16.20 2.84 -0.47
N TRP A 225 -15.98 2.43 0.78
CA TRP A 225 -14.72 1.86 1.25
C TRP A 225 -14.73 0.34 1.13
N ASN A 226 -13.54 -0.19 0.91
CA ASN A 226 -13.27 -1.61 0.85
C ASN A 226 -11.97 -1.89 1.59
N ARG A 227 -11.71 -3.16 1.84
CA ARG A 227 -10.59 -3.55 2.70
C ARG A 227 -9.23 -3.32 2.05
N GLY A 228 -9.14 -3.29 0.72
CA GLY A 228 -7.87 -3.07 0.02
C GLY A 228 -7.41 -1.62 -0.03
N GLN A 229 -8.32 -0.65 0.16
CA GLN A 229 -8.02 0.76 0.05
C GLN A 229 -7.15 1.27 1.21
N TRP A 230 -6.09 1.98 0.85
CA TRP A 230 -5.33 2.84 1.76
C TRP A 230 -6.01 4.20 1.92
N TRP A 231 -5.64 4.95 2.95
CA TRP A 231 -6.26 6.25 3.24
C TRP A 231 -6.22 7.22 2.06
N ASP A 232 -5.06 7.37 1.41
CA ASP A 232 -4.85 8.22 0.25
C ASP A 232 -5.67 7.79 -0.98
N GLU A 233 -6.17 6.55 -1.00
CA GLU A 233 -7.04 6.01 -2.05
C GLU A 233 -8.53 6.25 -1.76
N THR A 234 -8.87 6.83 -0.61
CA THR A 234 -10.26 7.16 -0.24
C THR A 234 -10.72 8.53 -0.77
N GLY A 235 -9.79 9.35 -1.27
CA GLY A 235 -10.04 10.73 -1.66
C GLY A 235 -10.10 11.72 -0.49
N ARG A 236 -9.84 11.26 0.75
CA ARG A 236 -9.89 12.10 1.97
C ARG A 236 -8.51 12.63 2.36
N LYS A 237 -8.46 13.86 2.87
CA LYS A 237 -7.25 14.41 3.48
C LYS A 237 -6.92 13.66 4.78
N PHE A 238 -5.66 13.29 4.97
CA PHE A 238 -5.21 12.72 6.25
C PHE A 238 -5.13 13.82 7.31
N MET A 239 -6.08 13.83 8.22
CA MET A 239 -6.08 14.70 9.39
C MET A 239 -5.41 13.96 10.54
N ALA A 240 -4.38 14.57 11.14
CA ALA A 240 -3.59 13.94 12.19
C ALA A 240 -4.47 13.60 13.40
N PRO A 241 -4.66 12.31 13.74
CA PRO A 241 -5.50 11.91 14.87
C PRO A 241 -4.83 12.16 16.24
N SER A 242 -3.52 12.39 16.25
CA SER A 242 -2.77 12.84 17.43
C SER A 242 -1.54 13.69 17.04
N PRO A 243 -0.93 14.46 17.97
CA PRO A 243 0.15 15.41 17.65
C PRO A 243 1.38 14.80 16.96
N ASN A 244 1.63 13.51 17.16
CA ASN A 244 2.77 12.80 16.61
C ASN A 244 2.38 11.77 15.54
N MET A 245 1.09 11.65 15.20
CA MET A 245 0.61 10.82 14.09
C MET A 245 0.32 11.72 12.88
N ARG A 246 1.40 12.24 12.28
CA ARG A 246 1.33 13.38 11.35
C ARG A 246 1.14 13.00 9.90
N SER A 247 1.38 11.74 9.54
CA SER A 247 1.38 11.29 8.14
C SER A 247 0.83 9.87 8.02
N LEU A 248 0.35 9.53 6.83
CA LEU A 248 0.01 8.15 6.47
C LEU A 248 1.24 7.24 6.51
N ASN A 249 2.43 7.77 6.21
CA ASN A 249 3.68 7.02 6.29
C ASN A 249 4.00 6.61 7.74
N ALA A 250 3.86 7.54 8.69
CA ALA A 250 3.97 7.25 10.11
C ALA A 250 2.94 6.19 10.53
N ALA A 251 1.68 6.30 10.09
CA ALA A 251 0.66 5.29 10.37
C ALA A 251 1.02 3.90 9.83
N ALA A 252 1.63 3.81 8.64
CA ALA A 252 2.08 2.55 8.05
C ALA A 252 3.20 1.88 8.85
N LEU A 253 4.11 2.68 9.43
CA LEU A 253 5.24 2.21 10.23
C LEU A 253 4.86 1.90 11.68
N TYR A 254 3.94 2.67 12.25
CA TYR A 254 3.56 2.69 13.66
C TYR A 254 3.27 1.32 14.30
N PRO A 255 2.60 0.34 13.63
CA PRO A 255 2.38 -0.97 14.20
C PRO A 255 3.66 -1.69 14.64
N GLY A 256 4.79 -1.40 14.01
CA GLY A 256 6.11 -1.89 14.42
C GLY A 256 6.92 -0.89 15.21
N THR A 257 6.93 0.37 14.78
CA THR A 257 7.89 1.36 15.29
C THR A 257 7.52 1.93 16.64
N CYS A 258 6.27 1.78 17.07
CA CYS A 258 5.86 2.12 18.43
C CYS A 258 6.54 1.22 19.49
N ILE A 259 7.10 0.06 19.12
CA ILE A 259 7.93 -0.77 20.02
C ILE A 259 9.02 0.05 20.72
N PHE A 260 9.54 1.07 20.05
CA PHE A 260 10.61 1.92 20.58
C PHE A 260 10.15 2.80 21.74
N GLU A 261 8.84 3.01 21.96
CA GLU A 261 8.34 3.72 23.15
C GLU A 261 8.79 3.05 24.45
N GLY A 262 8.84 1.72 24.47
CA GLY A 262 9.39 0.94 25.58
C GLY A 262 10.89 0.70 25.50
N SER A 263 11.65 1.55 24.78
CA SER A 263 13.11 1.48 24.70
C SER A 263 13.77 2.80 25.08
N ASN A 264 15.07 2.78 25.32
CA ASN A 264 15.87 4.00 25.46
C ASN A 264 16.28 4.64 24.13
N LEU A 265 15.87 4.10 22.98
CA LEU A 265 15.99 4.81 21.70
C LEU A 265 14.78 5.74 21.51
N SER A 266 15.03 6.91 20.94
CA SER A 266 13.99 7.82 20.49
C SER A 266 13.25 7.22 19.30
N GLU A 267 11.93 7.30 19.33
CA GLU A 267 11.01 7.01 18.22
C GLU A 267 10.73 8.25 17.34
N GLY A 268 11.61 9.25 17.37
CA GLY A 268 11.53 10.44 16.52
C GLY A 268 10.55 11.51 17.01
N ARG A 269 9.87 11.32 18.16
CA ARG A 269 9.10 12.39 18.81
C ARG A 269 10.02 13.59 19.11
N GLY A 270 9.48 14.80 18.98
CA GLY A 270 10.30 16.03 19.06
C GLY A 270 11.06 16.35 17.77
N THR A 271 10.77 15.68 16.66
CA THR A 271 11.31 16.00 15.33
C THR A 271 10.16 16.24 14.32
N SER A 272 10.49 16.43 13.05
CA SER A 272 9.52 16.48 11.96
C SER A 272 8.95 15.11 11.58
N PHE A 273 9.58 14.01 12.00
CA PHE A 273 9.29 12.64 11.52
C PHE A 273 9.07 11.62 12.66
N PRO A 274 8.12 11.87 13.59
CA PRO A 274 7.78 10.91 14.64
C PRO A 274 7.34 9.56 14.03
N PHE A 275 7.81 8.47 14.65
CA PHE A 275 7.60 7.07 14.25
C PHE A 275 8.19 6.64 12.90
N GLU A 276 8.77 7.57 12.16
CA GLU A 276 9.55 7.28 10.94
C GLU A 276 11.06 7.25 11.22
N MET A 277 11.53 7.85 12.32
CA MET A 277 12.94 7.92 12.72
C MET A 277 13.19 7.25 14.07
N MET A 278 14.33 6.56 14.21
CA MET A 278 14.72 5.86 15.42
C MET A 278 16.21 6.02 15.68
N GLY A 279 16.58 6.36 16.90
CA GLY A 279 17.98 6.61 17.22
C GLY A 279 18.25 6.96 18.67
N ALA A 280 19.52 7.12 19.01
CA ALA A 280 19.98 7.54 20.33
C ALA A 280 21.38 8.18 20.22
N PRO A 281 21.88 8.83 21.28
CA PRO A 281 23.21 9.45 21.26
C PRO A 281 24.36 8.47 21.00
N PHE A 282 24.19 7.20 21.39
CA PHE A 282 25.20 6.14 21.21
C PHE A 282 25.13 5.44 19.84
N VAL A 283 24.15 5.77 19.00
CA VAL A 283 23.93 5.08 17.73
C VAL A 283 24.73 5.73 16.60
N ASP A 284 25.56 4.95 15.94
CA ASP A 284 26.12 5.27 14.63
C ASP A 284 25.06 4.97 13.55
N GLY A 285 24.52 6.04 12.96
CA GLY A 285 23.43 5.94 11.99
C GLY A 285 23.81 5.21 10.71
N ALA A 286 25.06 5.33 10.25
CA ALA A 286 25.52 4.70 9.02
C ALA A 286 25.60 3.17 9.20
N LYS A 287 26.26 2.72 10.29
CA LYS A 287 26.34 1.29 10.62
C LYS A 287 24.97 0.67 10.86
N TYR A 288 24.07 1.43 11.50
CA TYR A 288 22.73 0.93 11.77
C TYR A 288 21.90 0.82 10.48
N ALA A 289 21.97 1.80 9.58
CA ALA A 289 21.31 1.74 8.28
C ALA A 289 21.81 0.58 7.43
N GLU A 290 23.14 0.43 7.31
CA GLU A 290 23.79 -0.67 6.55
C GLU A 290 23.32 -2.04 7.04
N ALA A 291 23.42 -2.29 8.35
CA ALA A 291 22.99 -3.56 8.95
C ALA A 291 21.50 -3.86 8.72
N LEU A 292 20.64 -2.84 8.68
CA LEU A 292 19.22 -3.00 8.39
C LEU A 292 18.93 -3.24 6.90
N MET A 293 19.69 -2.61 6.01
CA MET A 293 19.59 -2.84 4.57
C MET A 293 20.02 -4.26 4.18
N ASP A 294 21.02 -4.81 4.87
CA ASP A 294 21.48 -6.19 4.68
C ASP A 294 20.41 -7.25 4.99
N LEU A 295 19.42 -6.92 5.83
CA LEU A 295 18.28 -7.80 6.10
C LEU A 295 17.34 -7.94 4.90
N LYS A 296 17.45 -7.06 3.88
CA LYS A 296 16.67 -7.08 2.63
C LYS A 296 15.16 -7.20 2.87
N GLN A 297 14.66 -6.43 3.83
CA GLN A 297 13.25 -6.46 4.20
C GLN A 297 12.36 -5.93 3.05
N PRO A 298 11.22 -6.58 2.77
CA PRO A 298 10.35 -6.15 1.68
C PRO A 298 9.66 -4.82 1.99
N GLY A 299 9.60 -3.95 0.98
CA GLY A 299 8.80 -2.72 1.01
C GLY A 299 9.29 -1.62 1.95
N VAL A 300 10.53 -1.69 2.42
CA VAL A 300 11.16 -0.66 3.25
C VAL A 300 12.63 -0.46 2.86
N ARG A 301 13.11 0.78 2.98
CA ARG A 301 14.53 1.14 2.97
C ARG A 301 14.86 1.98 4.19
N PHE A 302 16.15 2.11 4.49
CA PHE A 302 16.63 2.87 5.64
C PHE A 302 17.63 3.92 5.20
N GLU A 303 17.52 5.12 5.76
CA GLU A 303 18.51 6.19 5.59
C GLU A 303 19.17 6.45 6.94
N ALA A 304 20.50 6.58 6.96
CA ALA A 304 21.20 7.10 8.13
C ALA A 304 20.80 8.56 8.36
N VAL A 305 20.52 8.92 9.61
CA VAL A 305 20.14 10.29 10.00
C VAL A 305 20.82 10.71 11.28
N GLU A 306 21.04 12.02 11.41
CA GLU A 306 21.32 12.67 12.68
C GLU A 306 20.17 13.62 13.01
N PHE A 307 19.72 13.63 14.26
CA PHE A 307 18.61 14.47 14.69
C PHE A 307 18.73 14.87 16.16
N THR A 308 18.17 16.02 16.52
CA THR A 308 18.10 16.49 17.91
C THR A 308 16.64 16.72 18.28
N PRO A 309 16.03 15.83 19.10
CA PRO A 309 14.65 16.01 19.54
C PRO A 309 14.46 17.28 20.37
N VAL A 310 13.43 18.08 20.09
CA VAL A 310 13.08 19.25 20.94
C VAL A 310 12.21 18.88 22.15
N SER A 311 11.76 17.62 22.23
CA SER A 311 10.93 17.08 23.31
C SER A 311 11.05 15.55 23.36
N SER A 312 10.49 14.90 24.39
CA SER A 312 10.57 13.45 24.60
C SER A 312 12.01 12.97 24.90
N LYS A 313 12.32 11.71 24.58
CA LYS A 313 13.63 11.08 24.79
C LYS A 313 14.74 11.86 24.09
N HIS A 314 15.89 11.96 24.76
CA HIS A 314 17.08 12.64 24.26
C HIS A 314 16.82 14.11 23.89
N LYS A 315 15.88 14.77 24.59
CA LYS A 315 15.57 16.19 24.39
C LYS A 315 16.87 17.01 24.44
N ASN A 316 17.09 17.81 23.40
CA ASN A 316 18.24 18.68 23.21
C ASN A 316 19.59 17.94 23.15
N VAL A 317 19.59 16.63 22.88
CA VAL A 317 20.80 15.82 22.71
C VAL A 317 20.84 15.28 21.28
N LYS A 318 21.99 15.45 20.61
CA LYS A 318 22.21 14.93 19.26
C LYS A 318 22.14 13.40 19.29
N CYS A 319 21.34 12.83 18.40
CA CYS A 319 21.18 11.40 18.20
C CYS A 319 21.63 11.03 16.79
N GLY A 320 22.37 9.94 16.65
CA GLY A 320 22.45 9.22 15.38
C GLY A 320 21.34 8.17 15.30
N GLY A 321 20.99 7.75 14.09
CA GLY A 321 19.90 6.80 13.91
C GLY A 321 19.58 6.52 12.45
N VAL A 322 18.37 6.00 12.24
CA VAL A 322 17.84 5.69 10.92
C VAL A 322 16.45 6.25 10.71
N ARG A 323 16.13 6.63 9.47
CA ARG A 323 14.76 6.86 9.00
C ARG A 323 14.29 5.66 8.19
N ALA A 324 13.17 5.07 8.56
CA ALA A 324 12.51 4.03 7.79
C ALA A 324 11.59 4.64 6.72
N ILE A 325 11.74 4.21 5.48
CA ILE A 325 10.99 4.73 4.33
C ILE A 325 10.28 3.57 3.65
N VAL A 326 8.94 3.62 3.64
CA VAL A 326 8.11 2.61 2.99
C VAL A 326 8.20 2.79 1.47
N THR A 327 8.68 1.76 0.76
CA THR A 327 8.85 1.75 -0.70
C THR A 327 7.80 0.92 -1.42
N ASP A 328 7.22 -0.08 -0.74
CA ASP A 328 6.12 -0.90 -1.24
C ASP A 328 5.19 -1.28 -0.09
N ARG A 329 4.20 -0.43 0.15
CA ARG A 329 3.26 -0.57 1.27
C ARG A 329 2.40 -1.83 1.22
N ASP A 330 2.14 -2.37 0.04
CA ASP A 330 1.28 -3.55 -0.12
C ASP A 330 2.03 -4.84 0.29
N ASN A 331 3.37 -4.82 0.30
CA ASN A 331 4.23 -5.93 0.74
C ASN A 331 4.97 -5.64 2.06
N PHE A 332 4.78 -4.47 2.65
CA PHE A 332 5.47 -4.06 3.87
C PHE A 332 4.86 -4.67 5.14
N LEU A 333 5.71 -5.29 5.96
CA LEU A 333 5.38 -5.95 7.24
C LEU A 333 5.90 -5.10 8.42
N PRO A 334 5.13 -4.12 8.92
CA PRO A 334 5.59 -3.19 9.95
C PRO A 334 6.01 -3.88 11.25
N VAL A 335 5.29 -4.90 11.74
CA VAL A 335 5.63 -5.54 13.03
C VAL A 335 6.97 -6.26 12.93
N ARG A 336 7.17 -7.05 11.86
CA ARG A 336 8.47 -7.66 11.54
C ARG A 336 9.57 -6.60 11.46
N ASN A 337 9.29 -5.50 10.77
CA ASN A 337 10.23 -4.40 10.62
C ASN A 337 10.66 -3.83 11.97
N GLY A 338 9.72 -3.48 12.86
CA GLY A 338 10.04 -2.97 14.19
C GLY A 338 10.89 -3.92 15.03
N LEU A 339 10.59 -5.23 14.98
CA LEU A 339 11.37 -6.26 15.67
C LEU A 339 12.79 -6.39 15.10
N ASN A 340 12.93 -6.39 13.77
CA ASN A 340 14.23 -6.43 13.10
C ASN A 340 15.09 -5.20 13.40
N MET A 341 14.47 -4.02 13.42
CA MET A 341 15.13 -2.78 13.82
C MET A 341 15.71 -2.91 15.24
N LEU A 342 14.86 -3.27 16.18
CA LEU A 342 15.27 -3.37 17.57
C LEU A 342 16.28 -4.50 17.85
N GLN A 343 16.14 -5.66 17.20
CA GLN A 343 17.12 -6.73 17.26
C GLN A 343 18.48 -6.29 16.69
N THR A 344 18.49 -5.53 15.61
CA THR A 344 19.73 -5.02 15.00
C THR A 344 20.41 -4.00 15.92
N ALA A 345 19.64 -3.12 16.57
CA ALA A 345 20.16 -2.24 17.61
C ALA A 345 20.83 -3.01 18.76
N TYR A 346 20.21 -4.11 19.22
CA TYR A 346 20.82 -5.00 20.22
C TYR A 346 22.14 -5.63 19.76
N LYS A 347 22.24 -6.03 18.49
CA LYS A 347 23.46 -6.63 17.93
C LYS A 347 24.60 -5.62 17.83
N LEU A 348 24.30 -4.39 17.41
CA LEU A 348 25.31 -3.34 17.22
C LEU A 348 25.69 -2.65 18.54
N TYR A 349 24.73 -2.49 19.46
CA TYR A 349 24.88 -1.73 20.71
C TYR A 349 24.38 -2.55 21.92
N PRO A 350 24.97 -3.73 22.22
CA PRO A 350 24.45 -4.66 23.21
C PRO A 350 24.48 -4.12 24.65
N ASN A 351 25.45 -3.27 24.98
CA ASN A 351 25.61 -2.72 26.33
C ASN A 351 24.71 -1.49 26.57
N ASP A 352 24.27 -0.82 25.51
CA ASP A 352 23.54 0.45 25.57
C ASP A 352 22.04 0.29 25.30
N THR A 353 21.63 -0.69 24.48
CA THR A 353 20.22 -0.90 24.12
C THR A 353 19.44 -1.48 25.30
N ARG A 354 18.44 -0.74 25.79
CA ARG A 354 17.59 -1.16 26.92
C ARG A 354 16.11 -1.09 26.60
N LEU A 355 15.37 -2.09 27.06
CA LEU A 355 13.91 -2.13 27.00
C LEU A 355 13.28 -2.04 28.38
N THR A 356 12.06 -1.53 28.41
CA THR A 356 11.14 -1.62 29.53
C THR A 356 10.08 -2.67 29.22
N SER A 357 9.30 -3.04 30.24
CA SER A 357 8.16 -3.95 30.06
C SER A 357 7.11 -3.42 29.07
N THR A 358 7.12 -2.12 28.76
CA THR A 358 6.21 -1.52 27.76
C THR A 358 6.39 -2.15 26.38
N SER A 359 7.61 -2.41 25.91
CA SER A 359 7.85 -3.00 24.58
C SER A 359 7.19 -4.37 24.43
N ALA A 360 7.33 -5.22 25.46
CA ALA A 360 6.70 -6.53 25.51
C ALA A 360 5.16 -6.43 25.47
N ARG A 361 4.58 -5.46 26.18
CA ARG A 361 3.13 -5.19 26.19
C ARG A 361 2.64 -4.69 24.83
N LEU A 362 3.37 -3.76 24.20
CA LEU A 362 3.04 -3.21 22.89
C LEU A 362 3.05 -4.29 21.81
N MET A 363 4.03 -5.19 21.81
CA MET A 363 4.10 -6.27 20.80
C MET A 363 3.25 -7.49 21.16
N GLY A 364 2.84 -7.64 22.43
CA GLY A 364 2.15 -8.84 22.90
C GLY A 364 3.07 -10.08 22.92
N ILE A 365 4.37 -9.86 23.13
CA ILE A 365 5.42 -10.89 23.17
C ILE A 365 6.02 -10.90 24.57
N PRO A 366 5.81 -11.95 25.37
CA PRO A 366 6.48 -12.11 26.66
C PRO A 366 8.00 -12.18 26.52
N ASP A 367 8.73 -11.72 27.54
CA ASP A 367 10.18 -11.82 27.64
C ASP A 367 10.96 -11.28 26.43
N LEU A 368 10.36 -10.28 25.76
CA LEU A 368 10.81 -9.75 24.48
C LEU A 368 12.30 -9.40 24.44
N GLN A 369 12.85 -8.78 25.50
CA GLN A 369 14.26 -8.42 25.54
C GLN A 369 15.16 -9.66 25.40
N THR A 370 14.98 -10.66 26.25
CA THR A 370 15.74 -11.92 26.20
C THR A 370 15.61 -12.55 24.83
N ARG A 371 14.38 -12.65 24.32
CA ARG A 371 14.13 -13.34 23.06
C ARG A 371 14.67 -12.62 21.84
N LEU A 372 14.71 -11.29 21.83
CA LEU A 372 15.37 -10.53 20.75
C LEU A 372 16.88 -10.78 20.70
N THR A 373 17.51 -11.14 21.83
CA THR A 373 18.94 -11.45 21.89
C THR A 373 19.27 -12.93 21.65
N THR A 374 18.31 -13.84 21.81
CA THR A 374 18.53 -15.29 21.73
C THR A 374 17.82 -15.99 20.57
N GLU A 375 16.79 -15.37 19.99
CA GLU A 375 15.95 -15.95 18.93
C GLU A 375 15.97 -15.08 17.67
N THR A 376 15.64 -15.67 16.52
CA THR A 376 15.41 -14.91 15.28
C THR A 376 14.01 -14.31 15.26
N VAL A 377 13.82 -13.19 14.56
CA VAL A 377 12.48 -12.61 14.37
C VAL A 377 11.51 -13.60 13.72
N ALA A 378 11.98 -14.43 12.78
CA ALA A 378 11.18 -15.50 12.19
C ALA A 378 10.69 -16.53 13.22
N LYS A 379 11.51 -16.85 14.23
CA LYS A 379 11.12 -17.74 15.32
C LYS A 379 10.03 -17.11 16.19
N LEU A 380 10.19 -15.84 16.57
CA LEU A 380 9.17 -15.08 17.28
C LEU A 380 7.84 -15.12 16.51
N GLU A 381 7.91 -14.83 15.21
CA GLU A 381 6.74 -14.82 14.32
C GLU A 381 6.00 -16.16 14.28
N SER A 382 6.74 -17.26 14.16
CA SER A 382 6.17 -18.60 14.07
C SER A 382 5.31 -18.96 15.28
N GLU A 383 5.65 -18.46 16.47
CA GLU A 383 4.96 -18.79 17.71
C GLU A 383 3.56 -18.16 17.79
N TRP A 384 3.39 -16.93 17.30
CA TRP A 384 2.07 -16.30 17.32
C TRP A 384 1.21 -16.63 16.11
N GLN A 385 1.74 -17.27 15.05
CA GLN A 385 0.94 -17.63 13.87
C GLN A 385 -0.33 -18.43 14.22
N PRO A 386 -0.30 -19.44 15.12
CA PRO A 386 -1.53 -20.14 15.52
C PRO A 386 -2.57 -19.21 16.17
N ARG A 387 -2.13 -18.28 17.03
CA ARG A 387 -3.02 -17.28 17.66
C ARG A 387 -3.55 -16.30 16.62
N LEU A 388 -2.70 -15.82 15.72
CA LEU A 388 -3.07 -14.91 14.63
C LEU A 388 -4.08 -15.56 13.68
N LYS A 389 -3.94 -16.87 13.38
CA LYS A 389 -4.90 -17.64 12.60
C LYS A 389 -6.27 -17.71 13.29
N LYS A 390 -6.30 -17.94 14.62
CA LYS A 390 -7.55 -17.91 15.40
C LYS A 390 -8.19 -16.53 15.39
N PHE A 391 -7.41 -15.47 15.59
CA PHE A 391 -7.89 -14.09 15.50
C PHE A 391 -8.47 -13.77 14.11
N LYS A 392 -7.77 -14.16 13.03
CA LYS A 392 -8.26 -14.02 11.64
C LYS A 392 -9.60 -14.74 11.42
N ALA A 393 -9.79 -15.91 12.02
CA ALA A 393 -11.05 -16.66 11.92
C ALA A 393 -12.19 -15.98 12.71
N VAL A 394 -11.91 -15.46 13.91
CA VAL A 394 -12.90 -14.72 14.71
C VAL A 394 -13.31 -13.44 13.99
N ARG A 395 -12.34 -12.61 13.57
CA ARG A 395 -12.65 -11.32 12.93
C ARG A 395 -13.46 -11.48 11.65
N ALA A 396 -13.28 -12.58 10.92
CA ALA A 396 -13.95 -12.81 9.63
C ALA A 396 -15.49 -12.78 9.75
N LYS A 397 -16.04 -13.13 10.92
CA LYS A 397 -17.48 -13.07 11.20
C LYS A 397 -18.04 -11.64 11.26
N TYR A 398 -17.17 -10.66 11.49
CA TYR A 398 -17.55 -9.28 11.83
C TYR A 398 -17.12 -8.26 10.77
N LEU A 399 -16.56 -8.73 9.65
CA LEU A 399 -16.14 -7.83 8.57
C LEU A 399 -17.38 -7.26 7.87
N LEU A 400 -17.45 -5.93 7.78
CA LEU A 400 -18.60 -5.21 7.22
C LEU A 400 -18.39 -4.84 5.75
N TYR A 401 -17.15 -4.86 5.29
CA TYR A 401 -16.73 -4.34 3.99
C TYR A 401 -16.18 -5.45 3.09
N PRO A 402 -16.38 -5.35 1.77
CA PRO A 402 -15.91 -6.37 0.84
C PRO A 402 -14.38 -6.47 0.83
N GLU A 403 -13.89 -7.71 0.69
CA GLU A 403 -12.49 -7.98 0.36
C GLU A 403 -12.18 -7.44 -1.05
N GLY A 404 -11.01 -6.82 -1.22
CA GLY A 404 -10.57 -6.18 -2.48
C GLY A 404 -10.56 -4.65 -2.42
N LYS A 405 -10.04 -4.00 -3.49
CA LYS A 405 -10.31 -2.59 -3.81
C LYS A 405 -11.72 -2.51 -4.45
N THR A 406 -12.53 -1.48 -4.25
CA THR A 406 -13.79 -1.31 -5.00
C THR A 406 -13.38 -1.10 -6.44
N GLU A 407 -14.10 -1.81 -7.31
CA GLU A 407 -13.60 -2.53 -8.48
C GLU A 407 -12.77 -3.77 -8.11
N LYS A 408 -13.33 -4.97 -8.34
CA LYS A 408 -12.51 -6.10 -8.81
C LYS A 408 -11.58 -5.54 -9.89
N ARG A 409 -10.36 -5.14 -9.51
CA ARG A 409 -9.45 -4.46 -10.42
C ARG A 409 -9.21 -5.43 -11.55
N ALA A 410 -9.66 -5.03 -12.72
CA ALA A 410 -9.80 -5.94 -13.82
C ALA A 410 -8.41 -6.46 -14.19
N MET A 411 -8.18 -7.77 -14.10
CA MET A 411 -6.87 -8.35 -14.48
C MET A 411 -6.54 -8.06 -15.95
N ASP A 412 -7.57 -7.76 -16.75
CA ASP A 412 -7.51 -7.39 -18.14
C ASP A 412 -7.22 -5.89 -18.39
N ARG A 413 -6.78 -5.10 -17.39
CA ARG A 413 -6.43 -3.68 -17.60
C ARG A 413 -5.14 -3.22 -16.89
N LEU A 414 -4.39 -2.30 -17.53
CA LEU A 414 -3.26 -1.60 -16.91
C LEU A 414 -3.76 -0.56 -15.90
N THR A 415 -3.07 -0.46 -14.76
CA THR A 415 -3.35 0.58 -13.75
C THR A 415 -2.56 1.85 -14.08
N LEU A 416 -3.11 2.72 -14.92
CA LEU A 416 -2.52 4.02 -15.29
C LEU A 416 -3.62 5.09 -15.42
N PRO A 417 -3.33 6.38 -15.18
CA PRO A 417 -4.30 7.44 -15.46
C PRO A 417 -4.68 7.49 -16.95
N PRO A 418 -5.84 8.08 -17.30
CA PRO A 418 -6.20 8.34 -18.69
C PRO A 418 -5.12 9.16 -19.39
N ARG A 419 -5.00 8.99 -20.71
CA ARG A 419 -4.05 9.75 -21.51
C ARG A 419 -4.39 11.25 -21.43
N PRO A 420 -3.46 12.15 -21.06
CA PRO A 420 -3.76 13.57 -20.96
C PRO A 420 -4.08 14.17 -22.33
N ALA A 421 -5.02 15.11 -22.35
CA ALA A 421 -5.32 15.89 -23.55
C ALA A 421 -4.05 16.68 -23.95
N GLY A 422 -3.64 16.56 -25.21
CA GLY A 422 -2.43 17.23 -25.72
C GLY A 422 -1.09 16.55 -25.38
N ALA A 423 -1.07 15.38 -24.73
CA ALA A 423 0.22 14.70 -24.50
C ALA A 423 0.86 14.26 -25.83
N MET A 424 2.19 14.32 -25.91
CA MET A 424 2.95 14.14 -27.15
C MET A 424 2.64 12.82 -27.87
N MET A 425 2.57 12.89 -29.19
CA MET A 425 2.47 11.71 -30.05
C MET A 425 3.81 10.96 -30.12
N GLY A 426 3.81 9.74 -30.65
CA GLY A 426 5.02 8.91 -30.77
C GLY A 426 6.14 9.59 -31.56
N THR A 427 5.82 10.17 -32.72
CA THR A 427 6.77 10.95 -33.54
C THR A 427 7.40 12.12 -32.80
N GLN A 428 6.57 12.92 -32.10
CA GLN A 428 7.02 14.07 -31.32
C GLN A 428 7.90 13.63 -30.15
N PHE A 429 7.51 12.57 -29.45
CA PHE A 429 8.28 12.03 -28.34
C PHE A 429 9.66 11.53 -28.81
N LYS A 430 9.72 10.85 -29.96
CA LYS A 430 10.97 10.43 -30.59
C LYS A 430 11.91 11.62 -30.81
N ASP A 431 11.43 12.74 -31.35
CA ASP A 431 12.27 13.93 -31.56
C ASP A 431 12.85 14.46 -30.24
N VAL A 432 12.03 14.53 -29.18
CA VAL A 432 12.46 14.99 -27.85
C VAL A 432 13.59 14.13 -27.27
N ILE A 433 13.49 12.81 -27.40
CA ILE A 433 14.47 11.91 -26.77
C ILE A 433 15.69 11.59 -27.64
N THR A 434 15.72 12.02 -28.90
CA THR A 434 16.76 11.60 -29.86
C THR A 434 18.17 12.01 -29.45
N SER A 435 18.32 13.22 -28.89
CA SER A 435 19.60 13.77 -28.46
C SER A 435 19.94 13.50 -26.99
N LEU A 436 19.04 12.87 -26.23
CA LEU A 436 19.22 12.70 -24.79
C LEU A 436 20.19 11.54 -24.47
N PRO A 437 21.04 11.69 -23.45
CA PRO A 437 21.75 10.56 -22.84
C PRO A 437 20.76 9.48 -22.37
N ARG A 438 21.25 8.24 -22.21
CA ARG A 438 20.41 7.09 -21.83
C ARG A 438 19.54 7.37 -20.61
N ASP A 439 20.14 7.87 -19.53
CA ASP A 439 19.44 7.99 -18.25
C ASP A 439 18.35 9.07 -18.32
N GLU A 440 18.65 10.24 -18.88
CA GLU A 440 17.66 11.30 -19.14
C GLU A 440 16.53 10.84 -20.07
N ARG A 441 16.87 10.03 -21.09
CA ARG A 441 15.88 9.41 -21.97
C ARG A 441 14.96 8.47 -21.18
N GLU A 442 15.50 7.62 -20.31
CA GLU A 442 14.70 6.67 -19.51
C GLU A 442 13.81 7.38 -18.49
N ASP A 443 14.31 8.42 -17.84
CA ASP A 443 13.52 9.31 -16.98
C ASP A 443 12.35 9.90 -17.76
N ARG A 444 12.62 10.42 -18.97
CA ARG A 444 11.60 11.02 -19.81
C ARG A 444 10.54 10.02 -20.29
N ILE A 445 10.93 8.77 -20.55
CA ILE A 445 10.01 7.67 -20.86
C ILE A 445 9.13 7.37 -19.64
N TYR A 446 9.73 7.25 -18.45
CA TYR A 446 9.01 6.94 -17.22
C TYR A 446 7.97 8.03 -16.91
N GLU A 447 8.34 9.31 -17.00
CA GLU A 447 7.43 10.44 -16.79
C GLU A 447 6.18 10.40 -17.68
N GLU A 448 6.36 10.11 -18.97
CA GLU A 448 5.24 10.03 -19.91
C GLU A 448 4.31 8.84 -19.55
N ILE A 449 4.86 7.69 -19.15
CA ILE A 449 4.06 6.53 -18.70
C ILE A 449 3.30 6.87 -17.41
N VAL A 450 3.96 7.47 -16.42
CA VAL A 450 3.33 7.90 -15.16
C VAL A 450 2.15 8.83 -15.41
N ARG A 451 2.27 9.74 -16.37
CA ARG A 451 1.18 10.65 -16.80
C ARG A 451 0.10 9.95 -17.62
N GLY A 452 0.28 8.69 -18.00
CA GLY A 452 -0.66 7.92 -18.80
C GLY A 452 -0.53 8.12 -20.30
N ASN A 453 0.58 8.68 -20.80
CA ASN A 453 0.84 8.84 -22.24
C ASN A 453 1.24 7.53 -22.92
N ILE A 454 0.29 6.60 -22.98
CA ILE A 454 0.38 5.35 -23.73
C ILE A 454 -0.84 5.19 -24.63
N PRO A 455 -0.73 4.41 -25.73
CA PRO A 455 -1.88 4.03 -26.55
C PRO A 455 -2.99 3.34 -25.75
N ASP A 456 -4.24 3.59 -26.12
CA ASP A 456 -5.41 3.00 -25.48
C ASP A 456 -5.52 1.50 -25.78
N PHE A 457 -5.06 1.06 -26.97
CA PHE A 457 -5.02 -0.36 -27.29
C PHE A 457 -4.14 -1.19 -26.35
N LEU A 458 -3.12 -0.59 -25.70
CA LEU A 458 -2.27 -1.27 -24.71
C LEU A 458 -2.94 -1.42 -23.34
N ARG A 459 -3.96 -0.61 -23.05
CA ARG A 459 -4.59 -0.56 -21.71
C ARG A 459 -5.41 -1.81 -21.40
N LYS A 460 -5.88 -2.54 -22.42
CA LYS A 460 -6.65 -3.78 -22.24
C LYS A 460 -5.76 -5.00 -22.47
N LEU A 461 -5.39 -5.68 -21.39
CA LEU A 461 -4.57 -6.88 -21.40
C LEU A 461 -5.35 -8.07 -21.99
N LYS A 462 -4.60 -9.02 -22.55
CA LYS A 462 -5.11 -10.24 -23.16
C LYS A 462 -4.87 -11.44 -22.26
N PRO A 463 -5.88 -12.29 -22.03
CA PRO A 463 -5.67 -13.55 -21.34
C PRO A 463 -4.84 -14.48 -22.24
N VAL A 464 -3.90 -15.20 -21.62
CA VAL A 464 -3.14 -16.29 -22.21
C VAL A 464 -3.25 -17.48 -21.26
N THR A 465 -3.78 -18.58 -21.76
CA THR A 465 -4.01 -19.80 -20.98
C THR A 465 -3.05 -20.89 -21.41
N THR A 466 -2.38 -21.51 -20.43
CA THR A 466 -1.52 -22.68 -20.65
C THR A 466 -1.69 -23.69 -19.53
N SER A 467 -1.19 -24.91 -19.72
CA SER A 467 -1.26 -25.96 -18.71
C SER A 467 0.07 -26.69 -18.58
N THR A 468 0.34 -27.22 -17.40
CA THR A 468 1.52 -28.05 -17.12
C THR A 468 1.12 -29.17 -16.16
N VAL A 469 1.68 -30.37 -16.35
CA VAL A 469 1.46 -31.51 -15.45
C VAL A 469 2.59 -31.56 -14.42
N ILE A 470 2.23 -31.53 -13.14
CA ILE A 470 3.17 -31.59 -12.01
C ILE A 470 2.71 -32.70 -11.08
N GLY A 471 3.58 -33.67 -10.79
CA GLY A 471 3.23 -34.82 -9.93
C GLY A 471 1.99 -35.59 -10.39
N GLY A 472 1.76 -35.70 -11.71
CA GLY A 472 0.58 -36.37 -12.29
C GLY A 472 -0.70 -35.52 -12.32
N ARG A 473 -0.70 -34.33 -11.73
CA ARG A 473 -1.85 -33.40 -11.75
C ARG A 473 -1.66 -32.32 -12.81
N LYS A 474 -2.68 -32.09 -13.64
CA LYS A 474 -2.73 -30.95 -14.57
C LYS A 474 -3.06 -29.66 -13.81
N HIS A 475 -2.19 -28.67 -13.92
CA HIS A 475 -2.43 -27.30 -13.49
C HIS A 475 -2.70 -26.41 -14.71
N THR A 476 -3.71 -25.55 -14.63
CA THR A 476 -4.06 -24.59 -15.68
C THR A 476 -3.84 -23.18 -15.17
N VAL A 477 -3.07 -22.39 -15.91
CA VAL A 477 -2.81 -20.99 -15.61
C VAL A 477 -3.37 -20.10 -16.71
N GLU A 478 -4.04 -19.03 -16.32
CA GLU A 478 -4.46 -17.94 -17.20
C GLU A 478 -3.87 -16.64 -16.66
N PHE A 479 -2.93 -16.06 -17.40
CA PHE A 479 -2.32 -14.78 -17.07
C PHE A 479 -2.73 -13.72 -18.09
N PHE A 480 -2.66 -12.44 -17.70
CA PHE A 480 -3.09 -11.32 -18.53
C PHE A 480 -1.88 -10.51 -18.96
N VAL A 481 -1.71 -10.27 -20.25
CA VAL A 481 -0.51 -9.63 -20.83
C VAL A 481 -0.85 -8.44 -21.70
N THR A 482 0.02 -7.43 -21.78
CA THR A 482 -0.15 -6.35 -22.76
C THR A 482 -0.21 -6.93 -24.19
N PRO A 483 -1.14 -6.43 -25.03
CA PRO A 483 -1.35 -6.99 -26.37
C PRO A 483 -0.13 -6.80 -27.28
N ASP A 484 0.70 -5.79 -27.01
CA ASP A 484 1.95 -5.48 -27.71
C ASP A 484 2.97 -4.98 -26.66
N TYR A 485 4.17 -4.64 -27.11
CA TYR A 485 5.21 -4.02 -26.28
C TYR A 485 4.84 -2.59 -25.87
N MET A 486 5.37 -2.14 -24.73
CA MET A 486 5.12 -0.79 -24.22
C MET A 486 5.50 0.29 -25.23
N ALA A 487 4.64 1.31 -25.34
CA ALA A 487 4.80 2.40 -26.29
C ALA A 487 4.33 3.73 -25.69
N ILE A 488 4.92 4.83 -26.18
CA ILE A 488 4.49 6.21 -25.88
C ILE A 488 3.73 6.77 -27.07
N GLY A 489 2.62 7.48 -26.83
CA GLY A 489 1.83 8.10 -27.88
C GLY A 489 0.35 7.71 -27.84
N SER A 490 -0.33 7.82 -28.98
CA SER A 490 -1.75 7.49 -29.15
C SER A 490 -1.94 6.31 -30.10
N ASP A 491 -3.16 5.77 -30.19
CA ASP A 491 -3.47 4.69 -31.15
C ASP A 491 -3.17 5.05 -32.61
N LYS A 492 -3.09 6.35 -32.94
CA LYS A 492 -2.79 6.84 -34.30
C LYS A 492 -1.29 7.03 -34.55
N ASP A 493 -0.54 7.37 -33.51
CA ASP A 493 0.90 7.66 -33.59
C ASP A 493 1.55 7.35 -32.25
N TYR A 494 2.31 6.26 -32.24
CA TYR A 494 2.97 5.71 -31.05
C TYR A 494 4.35 5.17 -31.38
N PHE A 495 5.24 5.13 -30.39
CA PHE A 495 6.58 4.58 -30.51
C PHE A 495 6.76 3.41 -29.55
N ARG A 496 6.92 2.17 -30.04
CA ARG A 496 7.35 1.03 -29.19
C ARG A 496 8.76 1.30 -28.70
N ILE A 497 8.89 1.56 -27.41
CA ILE A 497 10.10 2.13 -26.84
C ILE A 497 10.94 1.02 -26.19
N PRO A 498 12.14 0.71 -26.70
CA PRO A 498 13.07 -0.17 -26.00
C PRO A 498 13.47 0.46 -24.66
N MET A 499 13.52 -0.37 -23.60
CA MET A 499 13.89 0.05 -22.25
C MET A 499 14.97 -0.89 -21.71
N THR A 500 15.83 -0.39 -20.83
CA THR A 500 16.64 -1.24 -19.97
C THR A 500 15.73 -2.07 -19.06
N PRO A 501 16.20 -3.21 -18.54
CA PRO A 501 15.44 -3.97 -17.55
C PRO A 501 15.15 -3.18 -16.25
N ILE A 502 15.97 -2.19 -15.91
CA ILE A 502 15.75 -1.33 -14.75
C ILE A 502 14.48 -0.49 -14.94
N LEU A 503 14.40 0.26 -16.05
CA LEU A 503 13.22 1.03 -16.40
C LEU A 503 12.00 0.12 -16.63
N ALA A 504 12.18 -1.00 -17.33
CA ALA A 504 11.11 -1.97 -17.55
C ALA A 504 10.51 -2.49 -16.22
N GLN A 505 11.35 -2.72 -15.21
CA GLN A 505 10.90 -3.11 -13.87
C GLN A 505 10.19 -1.97 -13.14
N GLN A 506 10.66 -0.72 -13.24
CA GLN A 506 9.96 0.44 -12.67
C GLN A 506 8.56 0.60 -13.28
N VAL A 507 8.44 0.42 -14.60
CA VAL A 507 7.15 0.46 -15.30
C VAL A 507 6.26 -0.69 -14.86
N ALA A 508 6.80 -1.91 -14.73
CA ALA A 508 6.06 -3.05 -14.20
C ALA A 508 5.56 -2.81 -12.77
N ASP A 509 6.38 -2.22 -11.90
CA ASP A 509 5.99 -1.86 -10.53
C ASP A 509 4.86 -0.82 -10.53
N LEU A 510 5.01 0.26 -11.31
CA LEU A 510 4.03 1.33 -11.47
C LEU A 510 2.66 0.79 -11.89
N THR A 511 2.63 -0.11 -12.88
CA THR A 511 1.38 -0.65 -13.44
C THR A 511 0.87 -1.89 -12.70
N ARG A 512 1.51 -2.29 -11.59
CA ARG A 512 1.21 -3.52 -10.83
C ARG A 512 1.30 -4.79 -11.68
N CYS A 513 2.25 -4.80 -12.60
CA CYS A 513 2.61 -5.90 -13.47
C CYS A 513 3.95 -6.52 -13.08
N ALA A 514 4.28 -7.64 -13.70
CA ALA A 514 5.56 -8.31 -13.68
C ALA A 514 6.10 -8.38 -15.11
N LEU A 515 7.42 -8.54 -15.23
CA LEU A 515 8.03 -8.93 -16.50
C LEU A 515 7.86 -10.44 -16.70
N PRO A 516 7.69 -10.93 -17.94
CA PRO A 516 7.41 -12.34 -18.20
C PRO A 516 8.62 -13.23 -17.92
N THR A 517 8.39 -14.51 -17.67
CA THR A 517 9.44 -15.54 -17.79
C THR A 517 9.58 -15.97 -19.25
N ARG A 518 10.65 -16.70 -19.60
CA ARG A 518 10.78 -17.28 -20.95
C ARG A 518 9.61 -18.20 -21.34
N LYS A 519 9.10 -19.01 -20.40
CA LYS A 519 7.94 -19.88 -20.62
C LYS A 519 6.68 -19.10 -20.94
N MET A 520 6.46 -17.96 -20.26
CA MET A 520 5.34 -17.08 -20.56
C MET A 520 5.47 -16.47 -21.96
N VAL A 521 6.68 -16.07 -22.38
CA VAL A 521 6.93 -15.57 -23.74
C VAL A 521 6.56 -16.61 -24.81
N ASP A 522 6.93 -17.87 -24.63
CA ASP A 522 6.54 -18.94 -25.56
C ASP A 522 5.02 -19.17 -25.61
N ALA A 523 4.35 -19.11 -24.45
CA ALA A 523 2.89 -19.20 -24.37
C ALA A 523 2.20 -18.00 -25.06
N ILE A 524 2.75 -16.78 -24.90
CA ILE A 524 2.27 -15.56 -25.56
C ILE A 524 2.41 -15.69 -27.08
N TYR A 525 3.57 -16.13 -27.58
CA TYR A 525 3.76 -16.35 -29.01
C TYR A 525 2.77 -17.37 -29.56
N THR A 526 2.56 -18.48 -28.84
CA THR A 526 1.60 -19.51 -29.24
C THR A 526 0.18 -18.95 -29.35
N ALA A 527 -0.24 -18.14 -28.36
CA ALA A 527 -1.57 -17.56 -28.28
C ALA A 527 -1.78 -16.33 -29.21
N ALA A 528 -0.71 -15.70 -29.68
CA ALA A 528 -0.79 -14.49 -30.51
C ALA A 528 -1.49 -14.78 -31.85
N THR A 529 -2.52 -14.00 -32.16
CA THR A 529 -3.23 -14.04 -33.44
C THR A 529 -2.55 -13.21 -34.52
N CYS A 530 -1.70 -12.26 -34.12
CA CYS A 530 -0.88 -11.46 -35.01
C CYS A 530 0.60 -11.80 -34.79
N LYS A 531 1.23 -12.46 -35.77
CA LYS A 531 2.64 -12.86 -35.69
C LYS A 531 3.43 -12.11 -36.75
N LEU A 532 4.49 -11.43 -36.33
CA LEU A 532 5.38 -10.68 -37.20
C LEU A 532 6.68 -11.45 -37.40
N ALA A 533 7.30 -11.30 -38.58
CA ALA A 533 8.58 -11.92 -38.85
C ALA A 533 9.71 -11.05 -38.24
N PRO A 534 10.74 -11.67 -37.64
CA PRO A 534 11.89 -10.92 -37.15
C PRO A 534 12.54 -10.04 -38.24
N SER A 535 12.84 -8.79 -37.91
CA SER A 535 13.50 -7.82 -38.80
C SER A 535 14.83 -7.34 -38.19
N PRO A 536 15.87 -8.19 -38.17
CA PRO A 536 17.14 -7.83 -37.56
C PRO A 536 17.86 -6.75 -38.37
N ILE A 537 18.37 -5.75 -37.66
CA ILE A 537 19.32 -4.74 -38.17
C ILE A 537 20.74 -5.23 -37.82
N PRO A 538 21.72 -5.15 -38.77
CA PRO A 538 23.10 -5.57 -38.53
C PRO A 538 23.72 -4.97 -37.27
N PRO A 539 24.58 -5.73 -36.56
CA PRO A 539 25.15 -5.28 -35.31
C PRO A 539 26.10 -4.09 -35.49
N GLY A 540 25.99 -3.10 -34.60
CA GLY A 540 26.86 -1.93 -34.57
C GLY A 540 26.61 -1.04 -33.35
N PRO A 541 27.49 -0.05 -33.06
CA PRO A 541 27.36 0.81 -31.88
C PRO A 541 26.08 1.66 -31.90
N GLN A 542 25.52 1.91 -33.08
CA GLN A 542 24.30 2.69 -33.24
C GLN A 542 23.03 1.95 -32.75
N MET A 543 23.11 0.64 -32.47
CA MET A 543 21.95 -0.17 -32.10
C MET A 543 21.21 0.28 -30.82
N ILE A 544 21.89 1.04 -29.95
CA ILE A 544 21.34 1.55 -28.68
C ILE A 544 20.77 2.99 -28.80
N THR A 545 20.78 3.55 -30.01
CA THR A 545 20.39 4.94 -30.28
C THR A 545 18.93 5.04 -30.72
N VAL A 546 18.31 6.19 -30.44
CA VAL A 546 16.91 6.45 -30.81
C VAL A 546 16.67 6.39 -32.33
N PRO A 547 17.56 6.88 -33.21
CA PRO A 547 17.38 6.71 -34.65
C PRO A 547 17.24 5.24 -35.09
N VAL A 548 18.03 4.32 -34.52
CA VAL A 548 17.91 2.89 -34.83
C VAL A 548 16.68 2.26 -34.18
N PHE A 549 16.31 2.70 -32.97
CA PHE A 549 15.05 2.29 -32.34
C PHE A 549 13.84 2.66 -33.20
N TRP A 550 13.84 3.89 -33.73
CA TRP A 550 12.78 4.41 -34.60
C TRP A 550 12.75 3.69 -35.95
N HIS A 551 13.92 3.48 -36.58
CA HIS A 551 14.00 2.72 -37.82
C HIS A 551 13.41 1.30 -37.67
N HIS A 552 13.72 0.61 -36.57
CA HIS A 552 13.10 -0.69 -36.31
C HIS A 552 11.59 -0.59 -36.05
N GLU A 553 11.11 0.45 -35.37
CA GLU A 553 9.68 0.69 -35.21
C GLU A 553 8.99 0.90 -36.57
N GLU A 554 9.62 1.56 -37.53
CA GLU A 554 9.08 1.70 -38.89
C GLU A 554 8.96 0.36 -39.61
N LEU A 555 9.96 -0.52 -39.48
CA LEU A 555 9.91 -1.88 -40.03
C LEU A 555 8.78 -2.71 -39.40
N VAL A 556 8.65 -2.67 -38.08
CA VAL A 556 7.58 -3.37 -37.35
C VAL A 556 6.21 -2.80 -37.69
N ARG A 557 6.08 -1.46 -37.79
CA ARG A 557 4.84 -0.79 -38.17
C ARG A 557 4.43 -1.16 -39.60
N ALA A 558 5.36 -1.18 -40.54
CA ALA A 558 5.09 -1.59 -41.93
C ALA A 558 4.53 -3.02 -41.99
N GLN A 559 5.16 -3.97 -41.28
CA GLN A 559 4.63 -5.33 -41.17
C GLN A 559 3.24 -5.35 -40.50
N ARG A 560 3.06 -4.61 -39.41
CA ARG A 560 1.81 -4.59 -38.66
C ARG A 560 0.65 -4.04 -39.47
N THR A 561 0.89 -3.00 -40.26
CA THR A 561 -0.10 -2.37 -41.15
C THR A 561 -0.45 -3.26 -42.34
N ALA A 562 0.48 -4.11 -42.81
CA ALA A 562 0.20 -5.08 -43.88
C ALA A 562 -0.79 -6.19 -43.43
N ILE A 563 -0.91 -6.45 -42.11
CA ILE A 563 -1.87 -7.42 -41.56
C ILE A 563 -3.20 -6.72 -41.25
N THR A 564 -4.06 -6.64 -42.28
CA THR A 564 -5.38 -5.98 -42.20
C THR A 564 -6.44 -6.80 -41.45
N THR A 565 -6.21 -8.10 -41.27
CA THR A 565 -7.15 -9.02 -40.62
C THR A 565 -7.13 -8.97 -39.10
N GLN A 566 -6.13 -8.31 -38.49
CA GLN A 566 -5.97 -8.21 -37.05
C GLN A 566 -6.03 -6.73 -36.62
N PRO A 567 -6.98 -6.32 -35.76
CA PRO A 567 -7.11 -4.93 -35.31
C PRO A 567 -6.03 -4.54 -34.28
N LEU A 568 -5.81 -3.24 -34.06
CA LEU A 568 -5.01 -2.77 -32.92
C LEU A 568 -5.57 -3.34 -31.61
N GLY A 569 -4.66 -3.73 -30.71
CA GLY A 569 -4.99 -4.46 -29.51
C GLY A 569 -5.26 -5.95 -29.72
N ALA A 570 -5.08 -6.54 -30.92
CA ALA A 570 -4.86 -7.98 -31.04
C ALA A 570 -3.55 -8.38 -30.33
N LEU A 571 -3.42 -9.64 -29.87
CA LEU A 571 -2.18 -10.08 -29.25
C LEU A 571 -1.10 -10.27 -30.34
N VAL A 572 -0.07 -9.44 -30.29
CA VAL A 572 1.07 -9.39 -31.23
C VAL A 572 2.30 -10.04 -30.61
N ALA A 573 3.01 -10.85 -31.40
CA ALA A 573 4.31 -11.41 -31.04
C ALA A 573 5.22 -11.61 -32.26
N GLY A 574 6.51 -11.86 -32.01
CA GLY A 574 7.51 -12.16 -33.05
C GLY A 574 8.29 -10.95 -33.58
N ASP A 575 7.98 -9.73 -33.11
CA ASP A 575 8.59 -8.49 -33.56
C ASP A 575 9.81 -8.04 -32.74
N LYS A 576 9.97 -8.48 -31.50
CA LYS A 576 11.11 -8.12 -30.62
C LYS A 576 11.58 -9.29 -29.75
N LYS A 577 12.72 -9.09 -29.07
CA LYS A 577 13.21 -9.91 -27.96
C LYS A 577 12.57 -9.40 -26.67
N ASP A 578 11.89 -10.26 -25.93
CA ASP A 578 11.32 -9.90 -24.64
C ASP A 578 12.41 -9.76 -23.59
N VAL A 579 12.35 -8.69 -22.80
CA VAL A 579 13.07 -8.61 -21.52
C VAL A 579 12.33 -9.48 -20.50
N VAL A 580 13.01 -10.51 -19.99
CA VAL A 580 12.39 -11.53 -19.12
C VAL A 580 13.01 -11.51 -17.72
N VAL A 581 12.31 -12.08 -16.74
CA VAL A 581 12.92 -12.46 -15.45
C VAL A 581 13.46 -13.89 -15.51
N SER A 582 14.55 -14.12 -14.79
CA SER A 582 15.18 -15.43 -14.63
C SER A 582 15.79 -15.51 -13.22
N PRO A 583 15.73 -16.66 -12.53
CA PRO A 583 16.37 -16.82 -11.23
C PRO A 583 17.90 -16.76 -11.34
N LYS A 584 18.46 -17.01 -12.52
CA LYS A 584 19.91 -16.87 -12.79
C LYS A 584 20.39 -15.43 -12.71
N LEU A 585 19.51 -14.44 -12.80
CA LEU A 585 19.92 -13.03 -12.63
C LEU A 585 20.59 -12.78 -11.28
N ALA A 586 20.18 -13.50 -10.24
CA ALA A 586 20.76 -13.37 -8.90
C ALA A 586 22.14 -14.03 -8.75
N THR A 587 22.56 -14.90 -9.68
CA THR A 587 23.87 -15.56 -9.62
C THR A 587 25.00 -14.69 -10.17
N PHE A 588 24.67 -13.58 -10.83
CA PHE A 588 25.66 -12.64 -11.35
C PHE A 588 25.97 -11.57 -10.30
N THR A 589 27.11 -11.73 -9.63
CA THR A 589 27.56 -10.84 -8.54
C THR A 589 28.42 -9.68 -9.00
N ASN A 590 29.15 -9.81 -10.12
CA ASN A 590 30.09 -8.79 -10.58
C ASN A 590 29.40 -7.58 -11.20
N PHE A 591 28.37 -7.81 -12.02
CA PHE A 591 27.55 -6.77 -12.64
C PHE A 591 26.12 -7.29 -12.82
N ALA A 592 25.14 -6.41 -12.64
CA ALA A 592 23.75 -6.72 -12.96
C ALA A 592 23.61 -6.95 -14.48
N ARG A 593 22.84 -7.96 -14.89
CA ARG A 593 22.67 -8.34 -16.29
C ARG A 593 21.21 -8.20 -16.74
N VAL A 594 21.00 -8.06 -18.05
CA VAL A 594 19.68 -8.21 -18.67
C VAL A 594 19.51 -9.65 -19.15
N ALA A 595 18.33 -10.23 -18.94
CA ALA A 595 17.91 -11.48 -19.56
C ALA A 595 16.97 -11.18 -20.73
N ILE A 596 17.34 -11.61 -21.94
CA ILE A 596 16.53 -11.45 -23.15
C ILE A 596 16.22 -12.82 -23.76
N TYR A 597 15.02 -12.95 -24.33
CA TYR A 597 14.52 -14.19 -24.90
C TYR A 597 13.51 -13.96 -26.03
N GLY A 598 13.41 -14.90 -26.97
CA GLY A 598 12.30 -14.98 -27.92
C GLY A 598 12.65 -14.51 -29.34
N TRP A 599 11.91 -13.52 -29.84
CA TRP A 599 11.95 -13.05 -31.24
C TRP A 599 11.71 -14.19 -32.24
N HIS A 600 10.56 -14.84 -32.10
CA HIS A 600 10.21 -16.06 -32.81
C HIS A 600 9.96 -15.82 -34.30
N ARG A 601 10.51 -16.71 -35.13
CA ARG A 601 10.11 -16.85 -36.55
C ARG A 601 8.67 -17.33 -36.62
N LEU A 602 8.02 -17.12 -37.77
CA LEU A 602 6.62 -17.53 -38.01
C LEU A 602 6.35 -19.02 -37.74
N ASN A 603 7.35 -19.88 -37.94
CA ASN A 603 7.27 -21.32 -37.62
C ASN A 603 7.41 -21.64 -36.11
N GLY A 604 7.51 -20.65 -35.23
CA GLY A 604 7.65 -20.80 -33.78
C GLY A 604 9.07 -21.00 -33.29
N VAL A 605 10.07 -21.05 -34.17
CA VAL A 605 11.48 -21.16 -33.75
C VAL A 605 11.99 -19.80 -33.30
N ARG A 606 12.36 -19.68 -32.02
CA ARG A 606 13.03 -18.50 -31.46
C ARG A 606 14.39 -18.28 -32.12
N ILE A 607 14.74 -17.03 -32.44
CA ILE A 607 16.11 -16.68 -32.87
C ILE A 607 16.97 -16.18 -31.71
N GLN A 608 16.34 -15.72 -30.63
CA GLN A 608 17.01 -15.33 -29.39
C GLN A 608 16.81 -16.42 -28.32
N PRO A 609 17.81 -17.30 -28.08
CA PRO A 609 17.80 -18.13 -26.87
C PRO A 609 17.94 -17.26 -25.61
N LEU A 610 17.68 -17.84 -24.44
CA LEU A 610 17.83 -17.12 -23.17
C LEU A 610 19.28 -16.69 -23.02
N TYR A 611 19.50 -15.37 -22.99
CA TYR A 611 20.82 -14.78 -23.07
C TYR A 611 21.02 -13.69 -22.02
N PHE A 612 22.22 -13.66 -21.45
CA PHE A 612 22.62 -12.77 -20.36
C PHE A 612 23.88 -11.98 -20.68
N GLY A 613 24.27 -11.83 -21.95
CA GLY A 613 25.59 -11.28 -22.28
C GLY A 613 25.76 -9.78 -22.11
N HIS A 614 24.68 -9.05 -21.81
CA HIS A 614 24.72 -7.61 -21.60
C HIS A 614 24.40 -7.23 -20.16
N GLU A 615 24.92 -6.08 -19.74
CA GLU A 615 24.62 -5.48 -18.45
C GLU A 615 23.15 -5.02 -18.36
N ALA A 616 22.64 -4.85 -17.14
CA ALA A 616 21.27 -4.39 -16.90
C ALA A 616 21.02 -2.93 -17.34
N THR A 617 22.06 -2.23 -17.77
CA THR A 617 22.01 -0.85 -18.29
C THR A 617 21.97 -0.81 -19.82
N TYR A 618 21.96 -1.98 -20.47
CA TYR A 618 21.91 -2.13 -21.92
C TYR A 618 20.46 -2.30 -22.41
N ALA A 619 20.14 -1.61 -23.50
CA ALA A 619 18.95 -1.86 -24.30
C ALA A 619 19.23 -1.46 -25.75
N ASP A 620 18.94 -2.36 -26.69
CA ASP A 620 19.01 -2.09 -28.13
C ASP A 620 17.63 -2.05 -28.79
N TYR A 621 17.59 -1.71 -30.07
CA TYR A 621 16.36 -1.60 -30.87
C TYR A 621 15.47 -2.86 -30.80
N SER A 622 16.06 -4.03 -30.57
CA SER A 622 15.37 -5.32 -30.55
C SER A 622 14.73 -5.64 -29.21
N HIS A 623 15.00 -4.87 -28.15
CA HIS A 623 14.39 -5.08 -26.84
C HIS A 623 12.92 -4.67 -26.86
N GLY A 624 12.08 -5.51 -26.25
CA GLY A 624 10.66 -5.30 -26.06
C GLY A 624 10.26 -5.49 -24.60
N THR A 625 9.65 -4.46 -24.02
CA THR A 625 9.07 -4.51 -22.66
C THR A 625 7.62 -4.93 -22.75
N ARG A 626 7.33 -6.15 -22.31
CA ARG A 626 5.97 -6.69 -22.22
C ARG A 626 5.57 -6.85 -20.77
N LEU A 627 4.35 -6.46 -20.42
CA LEU A 627 3.89 -6.47 -19.03
C LEU A 627 2.83 -7.56 -18.84
N VAL A 628 2.98 -8.35 -17.78
CA VAL A 628 2.01 -9.34 -17.32
C VAL A 628 1.39 -8.85 -16.02
N ASN A 629 0.07 -8.85 -15.88
CA ASN A 629 -0.57 -8.52 -14.61
C ASN A 629 -0.01 -9.41 -13.49
N ARG A 630 0.32 -8.83 -12.32
CA ARG A 630 0.80 -9.61 -11.17
C ARG A 630 -0.23 -10.61 -10.68
N ARG A 631 -1.51 -10.36 -10.92
CA ARG A 631 -2.61 -11.28 -10.62
C ARG A 631 -2.88 -12.15 -11.85
N MET A 632 -3.08 -13.43 -11.61
CA MET A 632 -3.44 -14.43 -12.61
C MET A 632 -4.40 -15.46 -12.00
N ARG A 633 -4.94 -16.35 -12.82
CA ARG A 633 -5.74 -17.49 -12.34
C ARG A 633 -4.93 -18.78 -12.44
N LEU A 634 -4.81 -19.52 -11.35
CA LEU A 634 -4.27 -20.87 -11.28
C LEU A 634 -5.36 -21.82 -10.81
N ASP A 635 -5.73 -22.80 -11.64
CA ASP A 635 -6.83 -23.73 -11.38
C ASP A 635 -8.14 -23.02 -10.99
N GLY A 636 -8.42 -21.89 -11.65
CA GLY A 636 -9.60 -21.05 -11.41
C GLY A 636 -9.51 -20.14 -10.19
N LYS A 637 -8.44 -20.22 -9.39
CA LYS A 637 -8.21 -19.34 -8.23
C LYS A 637 -7.27 -18.21 -8.57
N GLU A 638 -7.58 -17.01 -8.09
CA GLU A 638 -6.69 -15.87 -8.24
C GLU A 638 -5.45 -16.03 -7.35
N VAL A 639 -4.26 -15.86 -7.93
CA VAL A 639 -2.95 -15.96 -7.26
C VAL A 639 -2.01 -14.88 -7.79
N LEU A 640 -0.89 -14.65 -7.10
CA LEU A 640 0.16 -13.76 -7.60
C LEU A 640 1.23 -14.52 -8.40
N VAL A 641 1.69 -13.93 -9.50
CA VAL A 641 2.80 -14.44 -10.33
C VAL A 641 4.03 -14.73 -9.46
N ASN A 642 4.39 -13.81 -8.57
CA ASN A 642 5.57 -13.96 -7.70
C ASN A 642 5.40 -15.07 -6.66
N GLU A 643 4.20 -15.26 -6.11
CA GLU A 643 3.94 -16.35 -5.16
C GLU A 643 4.12 -17.71 -5.85
N VAL A 644 3.62 -17.84 -7.08
CA VAL A 644 3.77 -19.07 -7.87
C VAL A 644 5.23 -19.31 -8.28
N LEU A 645 5.97 -18.28 -8.69
CA LEU A 645 7.38 -18.43 -9.04
C LEU A 645 8.28 -18.75 -7.84
N LEU A 646 7.93 -18.29 -6.63
CA LEU A 646 8.67 -18.57 -5.40
C LEU A 646 8.33 -19.91 -4.76
N ASP A 647 7.20 -20.54 -5.13
CA ASP A 647 6.86 -21.88 -4.69
C ASP A 647 7.57 -22.92 -5.57
N PRO A 648 8.55 -23.69 -5.07
CA PRO A 648 9.30 -24.64 -5.90
C PRO A 648 8.44 -25.73 -6.53
N THR A 649 7.26 -26.03 -5.96
CA THR A 649 6.32 -27.02 -6.48
C THR A 649 5.49 -26.45 -7.63
N LEU A 650 5.10 -25.17 -7.53
CA LEU A 650 4.23 -24.52 -8.52
C LEU A 650 4.98 -23.69 -9.56
N ALA A 651 6.24 -23.32 -9.30
CA ALA A 651 7.09 -22.58 -10.23
C ALA A 651 7.15 -23.20 -11.63
N PRO A 652 7.16 -24.54 -11.80
CA PRO A 652 7.10 -25.17 -13.13
C PRO A 652 5.87 -24.79 -13.96
N VAL A 653 4.80 -24.24 -13.38
CA VAL A 653 3.65 -23.72 -14.14
C VAL A 653 4.04 -22.49 -14.98
N LEU A 654 4.91 -21.63 -14.43
CA LEU A 654 5.30 -20.36 -15.04
C LEU A 654 6.77 -20.31 -15.47
N SER A 655 7.61 -21.24 -15.04
CA SER A 655 9.03 -21.33 -15.39
C SER A 655 9.34 -22.74 -15.88
N ASP A 656 10.32 -22.85 -16.74
CA ASP A 656 10.90 -24.10 -17.24
C ASP A 656 12.43 -24.06 -17.11
N GLU A 657 12.96 -23.16 -16.28
CA GLU A 657 14.36 -23.16 -15.86
C GLU A 657 14.58 -24.15 -14.70
N GLU A 658 15.71 -24.86 -14.71
CA GLU A 658 16.08 -25.79 -13.64
C GLU A 658 16.38 -25.09 -12.31
N THR A 659 16.89 -23.85 -12.38
CA THR A 659 17.12 -23.00 -11.21
C THR A 659 15.80 -22.43 -10.71
N THR A 660 15.56 -22.48 -9.40
CA THR A 660 14.33 -21.96 -8.78
C THR A 660 14.50 -20.53 -8.27
N TYR A 661 13.41 -19.77 -8.24
CA TYR A 661 13.38 -18.48 -7.56
C TYR A 661 13.34 -18.68 -6.05
N CYS A 662 13.85 -17.71 -5.29
CA CYS A 662 13.76 -17.71 -3.83
C CYS A 662 13.69 -16.29 -3.30
N ALA A 663 13.46 -16.12 -1.99
CA ALA A 663 13.38 -14.78 -1.38
C ALA A 663 14.67 -13.95 -1.60
N ALA A 664 15.84 -14.61 -1.67
CA ALA A 664 17.12 -13.95 -1.95
C ALA A 664 17.34 -13.65 -3.45
N ALA A 665 16.54 -14.26 -4.34
CA ALA A 665 16.57 -14.14 -5.80
C ALA A 665 15.13 -13.94 -6.33
N PRO A 666 14.48 -12.82 -6.02
CA PRO A 666 13.08 -12.62 -6.37
C PRO A 666 12.92 -12.51 -7.90
N PRO A 667 11.75 -12.86 -8.45
CA PRO A 667 11.47 -12.81 -9.90
C PRO A 667 11.27 -11.38 -10.40
N ARG A 668 12.30 -10.55 -10.27
CA ARG A 668 12.32 -9.13 -10.64
C ARG A 668 13.75 -8.63 -10.81
N TYR A 669 13.90 -7.53 -11.53
CA TYR A 669 15.15 -6.77 -11.51
C TYR A 669 15.25 -5.91 -10.25
N LYS A 670 16.48 -5.61 -9.84
CA LYS A 670 16.75 -4.57 -8.85
C LYS A 670 16.60 -3.22 -9.51
N VAL A 671 15.84 -2.34 -8.90
CA VAL A 671 15.72 -0.94 -9.31
C VAL A 671 16.58 -0.13 -8.34
N PRO A 672 17.64 0.55 -8.80
CA PRO A 672 18.40 1.47 -7.97
C PRO A 672 17.45 2.54 -7.42
N THR A 673 17.47 2.78 -6.11
CA THR A 673 16.78 3.93 -5.54
C THR A 673 17.64 5.17 -5.77
N THR A 674 17.06 6.29 -6.19
CA THR A 674 17.77 7.57 -6.26
C THR A 674 18.41 7.87 -4.90
N GLY A 675 19.75 7.87 -4.86
CA GLY A 675 20.55 8.18 -3.68
C GLY A 675 21.57 7.10 -3.32
N ASP A 676 22.56 6.86 -4.20
CA ASP A 676 23.79 6.13 -3.84
C ASP A 676 25.07 6.97 -4.03
N ASP A 677 24.97 8.22 -4.47
CA ASP A 677 26.06 9.17 -4.39
C ASP A 677 25.52 10.60 -4.30
N GLY A 678 26.04 11.38 -3.37
CA GLY A 678 25.74 12.81 -3.24
C GLY A 678 26.32 13.66 -4.38
N THR A 679 26.21 13.22 -5.63
CA THR A 679 26.68 13.94 -6.81
C THR A 679 25.56 14.09 -7.82
N SER A 680 24.91 15.26 -7.81
CA SER A 680 24.23 15.76 -9.00
C SER A 680 25.22 15.88 -10.15
N VAL A 681 24.89 15.27 -11.30
CA VAL A 681 25.37 15.59 -12.65
C VAL A 681 26.89 15.80 -12.81
N SER A 682 27.60 14.73 -13.20
CA SER A 682 28.52 14.77 -14.35
C SER A 682 29.07 13.37 -14.67
N VAL A 683 28.48 12.68 -15.65
CA VAL A 683 29.19 11.56 -16.31
C VAL A 683 30.00 12.14 -17.45
N THR A 684 31.25 12.50 -17.15
CA THR A 684 32.31 12.69 -18.14
C THR A 684 33.57 11.96 -17.68
N LYS A 685 34.12 11.15 -18.60
CA LYS A 685 35.35 10.33 -18.54
C LYS A 685 35.18 9.04 -17.73
N ARG A 686 35.42 7.84 -18.26
CA ARG A 686 36.36 7.40 -19.31
C ARG A 686 35.71 6.47 -20.32
#